data_AF-A0A7G7BPV6-F1
#
_entry.id   AF-A0A7G7BPV6-F1
#
_cell.length_a   1.000
_cell.length_b   1.000
_cell.length_c   1.000
_cell.angle_alpha   90.00
_cell.angle_beta   90.00
_cell.angle_gamma   90.00
#
_symmetry.space_group_name_H-M   'P 1'
#
loop_
_entity.id
_entity.type
_entity.pdbx_description
1 polymer ?
#
loop_
_entity_poly.entity_id
_entity_poly.type
_entity_poly.pdbx_seq_one_letter_code
_entity_poly.pdbx_strand_id
1 'polypeptide(L)'
;MQFGRRKHATAVAVAVIGGLLGSVAPAAVAAPVVPGPRTAVPDRVDDSRLPSVWPRPQTIKASGQAVPLGTEVTVVADAGADPYAVAALRTVLRDAGVTTLHEGLPGRGPVLRAGGPGALDALRIMRAPERADLPAGGYRIASGQVAGRSTVALDGVGDDGLFHAVQTLRQLIRDGAVAGAVVRDWPGTAVRGTAEGFYGQPWTREERLAQIAFMGRTKQNRYLYAAGDDPFRQARWREPYPAEGRADFRALAEKARAEHVTLGWAVSPGQAMCMASDGDIKALTRKIDSMWALGVRVFQLQFQDVSYSEWHCDEDADTFGNGPEAAARAQARVASAVDRHLAERHPDAESLTVMPTEYYQDGATDYREALAAELDDRVRVAWTGVGVVPKTITGRELAGARAAFRHPLVTMDNYPVNDYAQDRIFLGPYTGRDPAVASGSAALIANAMEQPSASRIPLFTAADFAWNPKGYRPQESWQAAIDDLAGGDARTRAALGALAGNSATSVLGGAESAYLRPLLTAFWASRSASGAVRDEAARELRAAFTVMRETPGRLTAPAGGRLDDEVRPWTDQLARYGRAGELAVDLLQAQARGDGAGAWQAQLALEGLREEIADSGATVGKGVLGPFLNRVRKESDGWNGADRDAGTVTKDANSYTIQLGRTRPVDAVTVTTDPGSRAAGAVLEAHVPGEGWRLLGPLSSSGWTQAATKGLRADAVRVVLPVAVPSFTGTAPPLLPGRGTGGAGPKVRTVVPWFGDEPAARLALVRGETDAVIGGSPQRVEARLAGGRPAEVRGALTAEAPKGIRVTVPKQTTVPRGSSTDVPVDITVPADTPAGEYEVPLTFGGERSTLTVRAFPPTAGADLARTGTASSSGDETPDFPAAAASDGDPATRWSSPVEDGAWWQTELSEPVRLGQVVLRWQDAYASRYRVQVSADGRTWRTAATVREGRGGREAVRMDAKDTRFIRIQGDGRATEYGYSLWSVEAYAVAATEE
;
A
#
# COMPACT_ATOMS: atom_id res chain seq x y z
N MET A 1 -45.18 -16.95 -34.04
CA MET A 1 -44.67 -17.60 -32.81
C MET A 1 -43.18 -17.33 -32.70
N GLN A 2 -42.77 -16.94 -31.49
CA GLN A 2 -41.47 -16.40 -31.11
C GLN A 2 -40.30 -17.36 -31.36
N PHE A 3 -39.13 -16.81 -31.73
CA PHE A 3 -37.85 -17.25 -31.18
C PHE A 3 -36.94 -16.04 -30.98
N GLY A 4 -36.72 -15.67 -29.72
CA GLY A 4 -35.82 -14.61 -29.31
C GLY A 4 -34.36 -15.09 -29.34
N ARG A 5 -33.49 -14.26 -29.91
CA ARG A 5 -32.03 -14.34 -29.74
C ARG A 5 -31.59 -13.20 -28.83
N ARG A 6 -31.25 -13.52 -27.58
CA ARG A 6 -30.43 -12.66 -26.72
C ARG A 6 -28.98 -12.86 -27.13
N LYS A 7 -28.31 -11.80 -27.58
CA LYS A 7 -26.85 -11.74 -27.71
C LYS A 7 -26.26 -11.40 -26.35
N HIS A 8 -25.39 -12.25 -25.85
CA HIS A 8 -24.51 -11.93 -24.72
C HIS A 8 -23.41 -10.98 -25.23
N ALA A 9 -23.35 -9.79 -24.65
CA ALA A 9 -22.20 -8.90 -24.77
C ALA A 9 -21.18 -9.32 -23.70
N THR A 10 -20.03 -9.80 -24.14
CA THR A 10 -18.87 -10.11 -23.31
C THR A 10 -18.18 -8.80 -22.94
N ALA A 11 -18.30 -8.37 -21.69
CA ALA A 11 -17.51 -7.29 -21.14
C ALA A 11 -16.05 -7.78 -20.96
N VAL A 12 -15.13 -7.19 -21.70
CA VAL A 12 -13.70 -7.43 -21.59
C VAL A 12 -13.18 -6.63 -20.39
N ALA A 13 -12.97 -7.33 -19.27
CA ALA A 13 -12.21 -6.81 -18.14
C ALA A 13 -10.72 -6.99 -18.43
N VAL A 14 -10.01 -5.89 -18.72
CA VAL A 14 -8.55 -5.90 -18.85
C VAL A 14 -7.94 -5.80 -17.46
N ALA A 15 -7.52 -6.94 -16.92
CA ALA A 15 -6.73 -7.02 -15.70
C ALA A 15 -5.24 -6.80 -16.03
N VAL A 16 -4.71 -5.63 -15.70
CA VAL A 16 -3.27 -5.36 -15.78
C VAL A 16 -2.61 -5.87 -14.49
N ILE A 17 -1.93 -7.01 -14.59
CA ILE A 17 -1.10 -7.57 -13.52
C ILE A 17 0.35 -7.13 -13.78
N GLY A 18 0.81 -6.12 -13.06
CA GLY A 18 2.22 -5.66 -13.07
C GLY A 18 2.88 -5.93 -11.73
N GLY A 19 3.63 -7.03 -11.63
CA GLY A 19 4.40 -7.45 -10.46
C GLY A 19 5.82 -6.89 -10.47
N LEU A 20 6.12 -6.07 -9.46
CA LEU A 20 7.45 -5.64 -9.03
C LEU A 20 8.38 -6.82 -8.71
N LEU A 21 9.70 -6.65 -8.90
CA LEU A 21 10.76 -7.01 -7.93
C LEU A 21 12.13 -6.46 -8.40
N GLY A 22 12.76 -5.60 -7.59
CA GLY A 22 14.09 -5.04 -7.89
C GLY A 22 14.60 -4.01 -6.89
N SER A 23 14.97 -4.49 -5.70
CA SER A 23 15.94 -3.94 -4.72
C SER A 23 16.48 -2.51 -4.92
N VAL A 24 16.05 -1.60 -4.06
CA VAL A 24 16.87 -0.46 -3.62
C VAL A 24 17.38 -0.80 -2.22
N ALA A 25 18.70 -0.80 -2.03
CA ALA A 25 19.30 -0.96 -0.71
C ALA A 25 18.72 0.11 0.24
N PRO A 26 18.38 -0.25 1.49
CA PRO A 26 17.77 0.68 2.42
C PRO A 26 18.80 1.75 2.81
N ALA A 27 18.44 3.01 2.62
CA ALA A 27 19.04 4.09 3.40
C ALA A 27 18.88 3.70 4.88
N ALA A 28 19.98 3.68 5.64
CA ALA A 28 19.98 3.32 7.04
C ALA A 28 19.06 4.28 7.81
N VAL A 29 17.85 3.82 8.11
CA VAL A 29 16.90 4.51 8.99
C VAL A 29 17.29 4.12 10.42
N ALA A 30 17.73 5.11 11.20
CA ALA A 30 17.97 4.92 12.62
C ALA A 30 16.68 4.41 13.31
N ALA A 31 16.81 3.37 14.13
CA ALA A 31 15.71 2.72 14.84
C ALA A 31 14.97 3.68 15.79
N PRO A 32 13.66 3.48 16.03
CA PRO A 32 12.96 4.20 17.10
C PRO A 32 13.45 3.71 18.46
N VAL A 33 13.85 4.64 19.33
CA VAL A 33 14.24 4.37 20.71
C VAL A 33 13.00 4.20 21.59
N VAL A 34 12.94 3.09 22.33
CA VAL A 34 11.96 2.84 23.41
C VAL A 34 12.26 3.80 24.58
N PRO A 35 11.29 4.52 25.16
CA PRO A 35 11.57 5.48 26.22
C PRO A 35 11.85 4.78 27.55
N GLY A 36 13.12 4.78 27.99
CA GLY A 36 13.53 4.49 29.38
C GLY A 36 13.64 5.78 30.22
N PRO A 37 13.64 5.68 31.56
CA PRO A 37 13.62 6.85 32.45
C PRO A 37 14.94 7.62 32.41
N ARG A 38 14.86 8.95 32.24
CA ARG A 38 16.00 9.85 32.05
C ARG A 38 16.62 10.28 33.38
N THR A 39 17.93 10.10 33.53
CA THR A 39 18.76 10.81 34.51
C THR A 39 19.36 12.08 33.87
N ALA A 40 19.28 13.20 34.59
CA ALA A 40 19.63 14.54 34.12
C ALA A 40 21.14 14.84 34.18
N VAL A 41 21.67 15.46 33.12
CA VAL A 41 22.90 16.28 33.12
C VAL A 41 22.68 17.45 32.13
N PRO A 42 23.08 18.71 32.45
CA PRO A 42 22.56 19.90 31.79
C PRO A 42 23.44 20.46 30.65
N ASP A 43 22.82 21.37 29.91
CA ASP A 43 23.32 22.34 28.93
C ASP A 43 23.61 21.90 27.49
N ARG A 44 22.56 21.99 26.66
CA ARG A 44 22.56 22.56 25.29
C ARG A 44 21.18 23.14 24.98
N VAL A 45 21.17 24.29 24.30
CA VAL A 45 20.02 25.17 24.02
C VAL A 45 18.84 24.43 23.37
N ASP A 46 17.66 24.75 23.86
CA ASP A 46 16.40 24.00 23.82
C ASP A 46 15.60 24.19 22.51
N ASP A 47 15.96 23.45 21.45
CA ASP A 47 15.13 23.31 20.22
C ASP A 47 13.83 22.49 20.47
N SER A 48 13.56 22.03 21.70
CA SER A 48 12.50 21.07 22.01
C SER A 48 11.14 21.67 22.40
N ARG A 49 10.88 22.97 22.17
CA ARG A 49 9.67 23.67 22.66
C ARG A 49 8.59 24.07 21.65
N LEU A 50 8.79 23.89 20.34
CA LEU A 50 7.77 24.29 19.36
C LEU A 50 6.77 23.15 19.10
N PRO A 51 5.45 23.40 19.12
CA PRO A 51 4.47 22.41 18.68
C PRO A 51 4.62 22.15 17.18
N SER A 52 4.25 20.94 16.75
CA SER A 52 4.16 20.64 15.32
C SER A 52 3.08 21.49 14.65
N VAL A 53 3.40 22.07 13.49
CA VAL A 53 2.51 22.93 12.70
C VAL A 53 2.34 22.32 11.31
N TRP A 54 1.09 22.26 10.85
CA TRP A 54 0.68 21.68 9.57
C TRP A 54 -0.29 22.60 8.80
N PRO A 55 -0.22 22.70 7.46
CA PRO A 55 0.90 22.31 6.64
C PRO A 55 2.24 22.84 7.15
N ARG A 56 3.31 22.07 6.91
CA ARG A 56 4.65 22.38 7.42
C ARG A 56 5.09 23.75 6.93
N PRO A 57 5.36 24.70 7.84
CA PRO A 57 5.81 26.02 7.43
C PRO A 57 7.13 25.96 6.65
N GLN A 58 7.30 26.90 5.73
CA GLN A 58 8.58 27.09 5.03
C GLN A 58 9.69 27.42 6.04
N THR A 59 9.41 28.31 7.00
CA THR A 59 10.31 28.59 8.12
C THR A 59 9.54 28.83 9.42
N ILE A 60 10.01 28.17 10.49
CA ILE A 60 9.60 28.43 11.87
C ILE A 60 10.84 28.31 12.75
N LYS A 61 11.02 29.26 13.67
CA LYS A 61 12.12 29.27 14.64
C LYS A 61 11.59 29.57 16.02
N ALA A 62 12.14 28.92 17.04
CA ALA A 62 11.82 29.26 18.42
C ALA A 62 12.30 30.68 18.73
N SER A 63 11.50 31.46 19.45
CA SER A 63 11.84 32.82 19.86
C SER A 63 11.32 33.14 21.26
N GLY A 64 12.25 33.43 22.17
CA GLY A 64 11.91 33.92 23.52
C GLY A 64 11.05 32.95 24.33
N GLN A 65 10.26 33.50 25.27
CA GLN A 65 9.32 32.74 26.09
C GLN A 65 7.93 32.68 25.45
N ALA A 66 7.18 31.63 25.77
CA ALA A 66 5.78 31.52 25.38
C ALA A 66 4.95 32.69 25.94
N VAL A 67 3.93 33.13 25.20
CA VAL A 67 3.02 34.21 25.60
C VAL A 67 1.78 33.58 26.24
N PRO A 68 1.62 33.64 27.58
CA PRO A 68 0.42 33.13 28.24
C PRO A 68 -0.78 34.02 27.89
N LEU A 69 -1.88 33.41 27.43
CA LEU A 69 -3.08 34.14 27.03
C LEU A 69 -3.91 34.61 28.24
N GLY A 70 -4.00 33.79 29.28
CA GLY A 70 -4.84 34.08 30.46
C GLY A 70 -6.33 34.18 30.10
N THR A 71 -7.12 34.83 30.95
CA THR A 71 -8.58 35.00 30.75
C THR A 71 -8.94 36.26 29.95
N GLU A 72 -8.04 37.24 29.88
CA GLU A 72 -8.25 38.52 29.22
C GLU A 72 -7.15 38.78 28.20
N VAL A 73 -7.53 39.18 26.98
CA VAL A 73 -6.59 39.46 25.89
C VAL A 73 -7.00 40.73 25.16
N THR A 74 -6.03 41.52 24.70
CA THR A 74 -6.29 42.68 23.84
C THR A 74 -6.04 42.33 22.39
N VAL A 75 -7.06 42.42 21.53
CA VAL A 75 -6.96 42.24 20.08
C VAL A 75 -7.00 43.60 19.39
N VAL A 76 -5.95 43.94 18.67
CA VAL A 76 -5.83 45.15 17.86
C VAL A 76 -5.75 44.74 16.40
N ALA A 77 -6.90 44.73 15.73
CA ALA A 77 -6.97 44.52 14.28
C ALA A 77 -6.98 45.87 13.56
N ASP A 78 -6.26 45.97 12.45
CA ASP A 78 -6.34 47.13 11.56
C ASP A 78 -7.74 47.26 10.93
N ALA A 79 -8.18 48.46 10.58
CA ALA A 79 -9.48 48.69 9.94
C ALA A 79 -9.61 47.98 8.57
N GLY A 80 -8.48 47.80 7.86
CA GLY A 80 -8.41 47.04 6.61
C GLY A 80 -8.05 45.57 6.78
N ALA A 81 -7.96 45.05 8.01
CA ALA A 81 -7.70 43.63 8.23
C ALA A 81 -8.87 42.78 7.73
N ASP A 82 -8.56 41.62 7.15
CA ASP A 82 -9.58 40.71 6.65
C ASP A 82 -10.58 40.31 7.77
N PRO A 83 -11.89 40.60 7.61
CA PRO A 83 -12.88 40.33 8.64
C PRO A 83 -13.02 38.85 8.97
N TYR A 84 -12.79 37.94 8.02
CA TYR A 84 -12.88 36.50 8.25
C TYR A 84 -11.69 36.00 9.09
N ALA A 85 -10.47 36.43 8.79
CA ALA A 85 -9.31 36.17 9.64
C ALA A 85 -9.49 36.72 11.06
N VAL A 86 -10.03 37.94 11.22
CA VAL A 86 -10.28 38.52 12.55
C VAL A 86 -11.36 37.72 13.31
N ALA A 87 -12.42 37.27 12.63
CA ALA A 87 -13.42 36.39 13.24
C ALA A 87 -12.82 35.04 13.66
N ALA A 88 -12.01 34.41 12.80
CA ALA A 88 -11.31 33.18 13.10
C ALA A 88 -10.34 33.35 14.29
N LEU A 89 -9.61 34.48 14.35
CA LEU A 89 -8.71 34.80 15.46
C LEU A 89 -9.46 34.86 16.80
N ARG A 90 -10.62 35.51 16.81
CA ARG A 90 -11.47 35.58 18.01
C ARG A 90 -11.93 34.19 18.46
N THR A 91 -12.32 33.32 17.52
CA THR A 91 -12.69 31.93 17.84
C THR A 91 -11.51 31.16 18.42
N VAL A 92 -10.34 31.22 17.79
CA VAL A 92 -9.11 30.57 18.26
C VAL A 92 -8.75 30.98 19.69
N LEU A 93 -8.90 32.28 20.03
CA LEU A 93 -8.63 32.76 21.38
C LEU A 93 -9.65 32.25 22.40
N ARG A 94 -10.94 32.17 22.03
CA ARG A 94 -11.98 31.62 22.92
C ARG A 94 -11.77 30.13 23.17
N ASP A 95 -11.44 29.37 22.13
CA ASP A 95 -11.13 27.94 22.24
C ASP A 95 -9.90 27.70 23.13
N ALA A 96 -8.99 28.67 23.19
CA ALA A 96 -7.84 28.66 24.09
C ALA A 96 -8.15 29.04 25.55
N GLY A 97 -9.41 29.31 25.90
CA GLY A 97 -9.85 29.63 27.26
C GLY A 97 -9.93 31.13 27.59
N VAL A 98 -9.76 32.01 26.60
CA VAL A 98 -9.91 33.46 26.79
C VAL A 98 -11.40 33.82 26.88
N THR A 99 -11.81 34.46 27.98
CA THR A 99 -13.21 34.82 28.22
C THR A 99 -13.51 36.28 27.85
N THR A 100 -12.53 37.17 27.99
CA THR A 100 -12.70 38.61 27.71
C THR A 100 -11.73 39.07 26.61
N LEU A 101 -12.28 39.63 25.53
CA LEU A 101 -11.51 40.21 24.43
C LEU A 101 -11.68 41.73 24.43
N HIS A 102 -10.59 42.46 24.63
CA HIS A 102 -10.55 43.93 24.51
C HIS A 102 -10.22 44.31 23.08
N GLU A 103 -11.03 45.14 22.41
CA GLU A 103 -10.88 45.44 20.96
C GLU A 103 -9.95 46.63 20.65
N GLY A 104 -9.16 47.08 21.61
CA GLY A 104 -8.27 48.22 21.45
C GLY A 104 -7.42 48.52 22.68
N LEU A 105 -6.45 49.43 22.52
CA LEU A 105 -5.59 49.88 23.61
C LEU A 105 -6.30 50.94 24.47
N PRO A 106 -5.99 51.05 25.78
CA PRO A 106 -4.90 50.37 26.48
C PRO A 106 -5.14 48.87 26.78
N GLY A 107 -6.40 48.40 26.82
CA GLY A 107 -6.77 46.98 27.01
C GLY A 107 -6.12 46.28 28.24
N ARG A 108 -6.32 44.96 28.38
CA ARG A 108 -5.67 44.11 29.41
C ARG A 108 -5.07 42.83 28.84
N GLY A 109 -4.19 42.17 29.61
CA GLY A 109 -3.52 40.93 29.21
C GLY A 109 -2.51 41.08 28.06
N PRO A 110 -2.12 40.00 27.38
CA PRO A 110 -1.25 40.10 26.20
C PRO A 110 -1.97 40.78 25.02
N VAL A 111 -1.19 41.32 24.08
CA VAL A 111 -1.70 42.01 22.88
C VAL A 111 -1.56 41.12 21.65
N LEU A 112 -2.64 40.88 20.91
CA LEU A 112 -2.58 40.33 19.57
C LEU A 112 -2.80 41.43 18.55
N ARG A 113 -1.83 41.66 17.67
CA ARG A 113 -1.92 42.63 16.59
C ARG A 113 -2.12 41.90 15.28
N ALA A 114 -3.18 42.21 14.55
CA ALA A 114 -3.53 41.57 13.29
C ALA A 114 -3.60 42.60 12.16
N GLY A 115 -2.65 42.53 11.23
CA GLY A 115 -2.56 43.44 10.09
C GLY A 115 -2.16 44.88 10.44
N GLY A 116 -1.88 45.65 9.39
CA GLY A 116 -1.65 47.09 9.47
C GLY A 116 -0.32 47.53 10.12
N PRO A 117 -0.07 48.86 10.20
CA PRO A 117 1.20 49.42 10.68
C PRO A 117 1.60 48.94 12.07
N GLY A 118 0.63 48.81 12.99
CA GLY A 118 0.89 48.37 14.36
C GLY A 118 1.42 46.93 14.45
N ALA A 119 0.94 46.01 13.62
CA ALA A 119 1.47 44.65 13.56
C ALA A 119 2.87 44.65 12.90
N LEU A 120 3.06 45.45 11.84
CA LEU A 120 4.35 45.57 11.14
C LEU A 120 5.47 46.09 12.05
N ASP A 121 5.19 47.10 12.87
CA ASP A 121 6.17 47.64 13.81
C ASP A 121 6.50 46.64 14.92
N ALA A 122 5.51 45.91 15.44
CA ALA A 122 5.72 44.85 16.41
C ALA A 122 6.59 43.71 15.84
N LEU A 123 6.32 43.27 14.60
CA LEU A 123 7.14 42.28 13.90
C LEU A 123 8.58 42.76 13.71
N ARG A 124 8.79 44.04 13.37
CA ARG A 124 10.13 44.63 13.23
C ARG A 124 10.89 44.64 14.55
N ILE A 125 10.24 45.05 15.64
CA ILE A 125 10.82 45.04 17.00
C ILE A 125 11.27 43.63 17.40
N MET A 126 10.45 42.62 17.07
CA MET A 126 10.74 41.21 17.34
C MET A 126 11.70 40.57 16.32
N ARG A 127 12.26 41.35 15.39
CA ARG A 127 13.20 40.89 14.35
C ARG A 127 12.63 39.78 13.46
N ALA A 128 11.32 39.80 13.22
CA ALA A 128 10.73 38.92 12.23
C ALA A 128 11.27 39.28 10.82
N PRO A 129 11.60 38.30 9.96
CA PRO A 129 12.11 38.58 8.63
C PRO A 129 11.14 39.44 7.79
N GLU A 130 11.68 40.16 6.80
CA GLU A 130 10.90 41.12 6.01
C GLU A 130 9.83 40.46 5.11
N ARG A 131 8.86 41.29 4.68
CA ARG A 131 7.69 40.86 3.89
C ARG A 131 7.89 40.93 2.37
N ALA A 132 8.89 41.66 1.90
CA ALA A 132 8.90 42.22 0.53
C ALA A 132 8.83 41.18 -0.58
N ASP A 133 9.27 39.95 -0.31
CA ASP A 133 9.37 38.82 -1.23
C ASP A 133 8.34 37.71 -0.94
N LEU A 134 7.34 37.94 -0.09
CA LEU A 134 6.27 36.98 0.16
C LEU A 134 5.21 37.02 -0.96
N PRO A 135 4.83 35.88 -1.55
CA PRO A 135 3.73 35.82 -2.51
C PRO A 135 2.37 35.97 -1.81
N ALA A 136 1.30 36.13 -2.59
CA ALA A 136 -0.07 36.08 -2.09
C ALA A 136 -0.32 34.77 -1.31
N GLY A 137 -1.04 34.88 -0.19
CA GLY A 137 -1.23 33.80 0.78
C GLY A 137 -0.07 33.61 1.75
N GLY A 138 1.05 34.32 1.55
CA GLY A 138 2.19 34.35 2.48
C GLY A 138 1.91 35.20 3.72
N TYR A 139 2.58 34.87 4.82
CA TYR A 139 2.36 35.54 6.10
C TYR A 139 3.56 35.44 7.05
N ARG A 140 3.47 36.21 8.13
CA ARG A 140 4.47 36.27 9.20
C ARG A 140 3.79 36.26 10.57
N ILE A 141 4.44 35.60 11.52
CA ILE A 141 4.05 35.58 12.93
C ILE A 141 5.29 35.83 13.77
N ALA A 142 5.16 36.64 14.81
CA ALA A 142 6.16 36.65 15.89
C ALA A 142 5.46 36.78 17.24
N SER A 143 5.94 36.03 18.23
CA SER A 143 5.56 36.16 19.63
C SER A 143 6.76 36.58 20.49
N GLY A 144 6.52 37.51 21.41
CA GLY A 144 7.57 38.10 22.23
C GLY A 144 7.04 39.24 23.10
N GLN A 145 7.87 40.27 23.33
CA GLN A 145 7.47 41.46 24.08
C GLN A 145 7.67 42.73 23.23
N VAL A 146 6.71 43.64 23.31
CA VAL A 146 6.79 44.98 22.72
C VAL A 146 6.50 45.98 23.83
N ALA A 147 7.43 46.91 24.06
CA ALA A 147 7.36 47.88 25.17
C ALA A 147 7.05 47.24 26.54
N GLY A 148 7.67 46.09 26.83
CA GLY A 148 7.51 45.36 28.10
C GLY A 148 6.21 44.55 28.24
N ARG A 149 5.35 44.52 27.20
CA ARG A 149 4.09 43.77 27.21
C ARG A 149 4.14 42.59 26.24
N SER A 150 3.74 41.41 26.71
CA SER A 150 3.64 40.21 25.87
C SER A 150 2.74 40.48 24.66
N THR A 151 3.28 40.24 23.47
CA THR A 151 2.66 40.59 22.19
C THR A 151 2.83 39.46 21.20
N VAL A 152 1.77 39.17 20.43
CA VAL A 152 1.81 38.33 19.24
C VAL A 152 1.38 39.19 18.05
N ALA A 153 2.18 39.23 17.00
CA ALA A 153 1.89 40.00 15.80
C ALA A 153 1.71 39.09 14.59
N LEU A 154 0.66 39.34 13.80
CA LEU A 154 0.28 38.62 12.59
C LEU A 154 0.22 39.62 11.43
N ASP A 155 0.83 39.26 10.32
CA ASP A 155 0.80 40.03 9.07
C ASP A 155 0.69 39.06 7.89
N GLY A 156 -0.09 39.43 6.87
CA GLY A 156 -0.39 38.58 5.71
C GLY A 156 -0.39 39.36 4.41
N VAL A 157 -0.10 38.67 3.31
CA VAL A 157 -0.07 39.21 1.95
C VAL A 157 -1.22 38.62 1.13
N GLY A 158 -1.96 39.47 0.43
CA GLY A 158 -3.15 39.08 -0.34
C GLY A 158 -4.38 38.83 0.54
N ASP A 159 -5.44 38.30 -0.08
CA ASP A 159 -6.76 38.16 0.54
C ASP A 159 -6.82 37.07 1.63
N ASP A 160 -5.94 36.06 1.56
CA ASP A 160 -5.94 34.87 2.43
C ASP A 160 -4.73 34.78 3.37
N GLY A 161 -3.71 35.63 3.20
CA GLY A 161 -2.47 35.56 3.98
C GLY A 161 -2.68 35.74 5.48
N LEU A 162 -3.51 36.71 5.90
CA LEU A 162 -3.79 36.93 7.32
C LEU A 162 -4.58 35.75 7.91
N PHE A 163 -5.51 35.18 7.15
CA PHE A 163 -6.25 33.99 7.54
C PHE A 163 -5.31 32.78 7.75
N HIS A 164 -4.37 32.53 6.82
CA HIS A 164 -3.36 31.50 6.98
C HIS A 164 -2.48 31.71 8.24
N ALA A 165 -2.16 32.95 8.59
CA ALA A 165 -1.45 33.28 9.82
C ALA A 165 -2.24 32.85 11.06
N VAL A 166 -3.55 33.09 11.07
CA VAL A 166 -4.44 32.66 12.15
C VAL A 166 -4.51 31.14 12.25
N GLN A 167 -4.56 30.42 11.13
CA GLN A 167 -4.57 28.95 11.13
C GLN A 167 -3.28 28.33 11.67
N THR A 168 -2.14 29.01 11.49
CA THR A 168 -0.88 28.61 12.13
C THR A 168 -0.85 28.99 13.60
N LEU A 169 -1.33 30.20 13.97
CA LEU A 169 -1.44 30.61 15.37
C LEU A 169 -2.27 29.61 16.19
N ARG A 170 -3.38 29.11 15.63
CA ARG A 170 -4.21 28.06 16.24
C ARG A 170 -3.39 26.85 16.71
N GLN A 171 -2.35 26.47 15.96
CA GLN A 171 -1.50 25.31 16.26
C GLN A 171 -0.31 25.65 17.16
N LEU A 172 0.11 26.91 17.16
CA LEU A 172 1.11 27.43 18.10
C LEU A 172 0.56 27.59 19.52
N ILE A 173 -0.76 27.62 19.68
CA ILE A 173 -1.41 27.65 20.99
C ILE A 173 -1.44 26.25 21.59
N ARG A 174 -0.83 26.08 22.75
CA ARG A 174 -0.89 24.87 23.59
C ARG A 174 -1.04 25.29 25.05
N ASP A 175 -1.89 24.57 25.78
CA ASP A 175 -2.08 24.76 27.22
C ASP A 175 -2.33 26.24 27.63
N GLY A 176 -3.14 26.96 26.83
CA GLY A 176 -3.49 28.36 27.08
C GLY A 176 -2.38 29.38 26.81
N ALA A 177 -1.29 29.00 26.12
CA ALA A 177 -0.20 29.89 25.77
C ALA A 177 0.18 29.76 24.29
N VAL A 178 0.61 30.86 23.67
CA VAL A 178 1.19 30.87 22.33
C VAL A 178 2.67 30.56 22.45
N ALA A 179 3.15 29.52 21.76
CA ALA A 179 4.57 29.19 21.72
C ALA A 179 5.42 30.39 21.27
N GLY A 180 6.59 30.54 21.89
CA GLY A 180 7.58 31.54 21.49
C GLY A 180 8.14 31.20 20.11
N ALA A 181 7.67 31.86 19.06
CA ALA A 181 7.96 31.50 17.67
C ALA A 181 8.03 32.73 16.75
N VAL A 182 8.97 32.68 15.80
CA VAL A 182 8.99 33.52 14.60
C VAL A 182 8.72 32.62 13.40
N VAL A 183 7.64 32.90 12.68
CA VAL A 183 7.20 32.18 11.48
C VAL A 183 7.28 33.13 10.29
N ARG A 184 7.82 32.63 9.19
CA ARG A 184 7.64 33.22 7.86
C ARG A 184 7.31 32.09 6.90
N ASP A 185 6.13 32.18 6.29
CA ASP A 185 5.54 31.03 5.60
C ASP A 185 4.72 31.48 4.39
N TRP A 186 4.62 30.60 3.39
CA TRP A 186 3.95 30.85 2.12
C TRP A 186 3.67 29.53 1.37
N PRO A 187 2.66 29.51 0.49
CA PRO A 187 2.34 28.30 -0.26
C PRO A 187 3.35 28.04 -1.39
N GLY A 188 3.74 26.78 -1.56
CA GLY A 188 4.52 26.29 -2.71
C GLY A 188 3.67 26.09 -3.97
N THR A 189 2.37 25.82 -3.80
CA THR A 189 1.36 25.78 -4.86
C THR A 189 0.30 26.84 -4.60
N ALA A 190 0.13 27.78 -5.53
CA ALA A 190 -0.80 28.91 -5.37
C ALA A 190 -2.25 28.45 -5.21
N VAL A 191 -2.72 27.54 -6.08
CA VAL A 191 -4.08 26.97 -6.03
C VAL A 191 -4.01 25.49 -5.68
N ARG A 192 -4.56 25.14 -4.52
CA ARG A 192 -4.51 23.78 -3.98
C ARG A 192 -5.82 23.41 -3.32
N GLY A 193 -6.27 22.18 -3.51
CA GLY A 193 -7.45 21.73 -2.80
C GLY A 193 -8.00 20.39 -3.23
N THR A 194 -9.33 20.28 -3.17
CA THR A 194 -10.05 19.00 -3.24
C THR A 194 -11.16 19.07 -4.28
N ALA A 195 -11.33 17.98 -5.04
CA ALA A 195 -12.50 17.74 -5.87
C ALA A 195 -13.38 16.65 -5.24
N GLU A 196 -14.70 16.85 -5.28
CA GLU A 196 -15.70 15.80 -5.07
C GLU A 196 -16.00 15.17 -6.42
N GLY A 197 -15.06 14.42 -7.01
CA GLY A 197 -15.11 13.94 -8.40
C GLY A 197 -15.19 12.43 -8.56
N PHE A 198 -15.71 11.73 -7.55
CA PHE A 198 -15.94 10.30 -7.56
C PHE A 198 -17.32 9.96 -8.15
N TYR A 199 -17.46 8.75 -8.68
CA TYR A 199 -18.76 8.13 -8.98
C TYR A 199 -19.39 7.56 -7.71
N GLY A 200 -20.71 7.62 -7.59
CA GLY A 200 -21.45 7.22 -6.39
C GLY A 200 -22.19 8.36 -5.70
N GLN A 201 -22.68 8.11 -4.48
CA GLN A 201 -23.57 9.01 -3.76
C GLN A 201 -22.85 10.34 -3.45
N PRO A 202 -23.31 11.48 -3.98
CA PRO A 202 -22.69 12.78 -3.68
C PRO A 202 -22.76 13.08 -2.18
N TRP A 203 -21.77 13.83 -1.68
CA TRP A 203 -21.75 14.22 -0.27
C TRP A 203 -22.98 15.05 0.10
N THR A 204 -23.46 14.87 1.32
CA THR A 204 -24.52 15.71 1.88
C THR A 204 -24.03 17.14 2.09
N ARG A 205 -24.97 18.09 2.22
CA ARG A 205 -24.65 19.48 2.55
C ARG A 205 -23.76 19.61 3.79
N GLU A 206 -24.07 18.89 4.86
CA GLU A 206 -23.32 18.95 6.12
C GLU A 206 -21.89 18.46 5.97
N GLU A 207 -21.70 17.36 5.22
CA GLU A 207 -20.37 16.81 4.92
C GLU A 207 -19.52 17.80 4.12
N ARG A 208 -20.11 18.47 3.11
CA ARG A 208 -19.43 19.50 2.33
C ARG A 208 -19.05 20.72 3.18
N LEU A 209 -19.94 21.19 4.05
CA LEU A 209 -19.63 22.31 4.95
C LEU A 209 -18.50 21.97 5.94
N ALA A 210 -18.50 20.74 6.47
CA ALA A 210 -17.43 20.24 7.33
C ALA A 210 -16.11 20.06 6.55
N GLN A 211 -16.18 19.65 5.29
CA GLN A 211 -15.00 19.53 4.42
C GLN A 211 -14.39 20.90 4.11
N ILE A 212 -15.20 21.93 3.82
CA ILE A 212 -14.68 23.28 3.59
C ILE A 212 -14.01 23.84 4.86
N ALA A 213 -14.57 23.59 6.05
CA ALA A 213 -13.91 23.95 7.31
C ALA A 213 -12.56 23.23 7.50
N PHE A 214 -12.47 21.96 7.08
CA PHE A 214 -11.21 21.21 7.04
C PHE A 214 -10.20 21.81 6.05
N MET A 215 -10.67 22.23 4.88
CA MET A 215 -9.84 22.87 3.87
C MET A 215 -9.25 24.19 4.40
N GLY A 216 -10.06 25.06 5.01
CA GLY A 216 -9.59 26.30 5.61
C GLY A 216 -8.49 26.08 6.65
N ARG A 217 -8.71 25.17 7.61
CA ARG A 217 -7.70 24.87 8.66
C ARG A 217 -6.44 24.16 8.17
N THR A 218 -6.50 23.50 7.02
CA THR A 218 -5.35 22.89 6.33
C THR A 218 -4.81 23.78 5.20
N LYS A 219 -5.25 25.04 5.15
CA LYS A 219 -4.85 26.05 4.18
C LYS A 219 -5.05 25.60 2.73
N GLN A 220 -6.10 24.86 2.40
CA GLN A 220 -6.51 24.62 1.02
C GLN A 220 -7.45 25.74 0.56
N ASN A 221 -7.43 26.10 -0.73
CA ASN A 221 -8.16 27.27 -1.24
C ASN A 221 -9.01 26.99 -2.50
N ARG A 222 -9.14 25.73 -2.95
CA ARG A 222 -10.01 25.36 -4.06
C ARG A 222 -10.86 24.14 -3.75
N TYR A 223 -12.17 24.30 -3.71
CA TYR A 223 -13.11 23.18 -3.67
C TYR A 223 -13.84 23.08 -5.01
N LEU A 224 -13.68 21.97 -5.71
CA LEU A 224 -14.37 21.72 -6.97
C LEU A 224 -15.53 20.74 -6.74
N TYR A 225 -16.76 21.24 -6.87
CA TYR A 225 -17.95 20.40 -6.93
C TYR A 225 -17.94 19.65 -8.27
N ALA A 226 -17.59 18.36 -8.22
CA ALA A 226 -17.38 17.48 -9.36
C ALA A 226 -18.27 16.20 -9.34
N ALA A 227 -19.35 16.21 -8.55
CA ALA A 227 -20.07 14.99 -8.17
C ALA A 227 -20.53 14.17 -9.38
N GLY A 228 -20.13 12.89 -9.44
CA GLY A 228 -20.35 11.99 -10.57
C GLY A 228 -21.82 11.65 -10.81
N ASP A 229 -22.65 11.53 -9.78
CA ASP A 229 -24.04 11.08 -9.96
C ASP A 229 -25.06 12.24 -9.94
N ASP A 230 -24.60 13.50 -10.00
CA ASP A 230 -25.50 14.66 -10.06
C ASP A 230 -26.02 14.91 -11.49
N PRO A 231 -27.32 14.67 -11.76
CA PRO A 231 -27.86 14.78 -13.12
C PRO A 231 -27.87 16.22 -13.64
N PHE A 232 -27.88 17.24 -12.78
CA PHE A 232 -27.89 18.66 -13.18
C PHE A 232 -26.52 19.16 -13.68
N ARG A 233 -25.50 18.30 -13.63
CA ARG A 233 -24.19 18.49 -14.28
C ARG A 233 -24.05 17.70 -15.57
N GLN A 234 -24.87 16.67 -15.75
CA GLN A 234 -24.79 15.71 -16.85
C GLN A 234 -26.07 15.78 -17.69
N ALA A 235 -26.88 14.72 -17.76
CA ALA A 235 -28.04 14.63 -18.65
C ALA A 235 -29.03 15.80 -18.55
N ARG A 236 -29.14 16.45 -17.39
CA ARG A 236 -30.04 17.59 -17.13
C ARG A 236 -29.28 18.92 -16.97
N TRP A 237 -28.11 19.05 -17.57
CA TRP A 237 -27.25 20.24 -17.45
C TRP A 237 -27.95 21.54 -17.83
N ARG A 238 -28.90 21.50 -18.77
CA ARG A 238 -29.70 22.65 -19.23
C ARG A 238 -30.66 23.19 -18.16
N GLU A 239 -31.08 22.35 -17.22
CA GLU A 239 -32.09 22.70 -16.22
C GLU A 239 -31.45 23.42 -15.01
N PRO A 240 -32.12 24.42 -14.41
CA PRO A 240 -31.65 25.01 -13.17
C PRO A 240 -31.73 24.01 -12.01
N TYR A 241 -30.86 24.16 -11.02
CA TYR A 241 -30.99 23.39 -9.78
C TYR A 241 -32.33 23.70 -9.06
N PRO A 242 -32.96 22.71 -8.40
CA PRO A 242 -34.13 22.92 -7.55
C PRO A 242 -33.87 23.92 -6.42
N ALA A 243 -34.93 24.42 -5.78
CA ALA A 243 -34.83 25.43 -4.74
C ALA A 243 -33.91 25.03 -3.57
N GLU A 244 -33.99 23.77 -3.14
CA GLU A 244 -33.14 23.19 -2.09
C GLU A 244 -31.66 23.17 -2.50
N GLY A 245 -31.33 22.60 -3.66
CA GLY A 245 -29.96 22.60 -4.18
C GLY A 245 -29.38 24.02 -4.33
N ARG A 246 -30.20 25.00 -4.74
CA ARG A 246 -29.78 26.41 -4.77
C ARG A 246 -29.50 26.98 -3.38
N ALA A 247 -30.29 26.62 -2.36
CA ALA A 247 -30.01 27.03 -0.99
C ALA A 247 -28.72 26.41 -0.47
N ASP A 248 -28.44 25.16 -0.84
CA ASP A 248 -27.21 24.46 -0.47
C ASP A 248 -25.98 25.08 -1.11
N PHE A 249 -26.01 25.42 -2.40
CA PHE A 249 -24.89 26.15 -3.03
C PHE A 249 -24.62 27.51 -2.39
N ARG A 250 -25.66 28.25 -1.98
CA ARG A 250 -25.47 29.52 -1.26
C ARG A 250 -24.80 29.31 0.10
N ALA A 251 -25.28 28.32 0.87
CA ALA A 251 -24.67 27.98 2.15
C ALA A 251 -23.21 27.55 1.99
N LEU A 252 -22.93 26.77 0.93
CA LEU A 252 -21.59 26.34 0.59
C LEU A 252 -20.69 27.53 0.21
N ALA A 253 -21.18 28.47 -0.61
CA ALA A 253 -20.45 29.65 -1.02
C ALA A 253 -20.14 30.60 0.16
N GLU A 254 -21.09 30.80 1.07
CA GLU A 254 -20.86 31.56 2.31
C GLU A 254 -19.76 30.91 3.16
N LYS A 255 -19.85 29.59 3.36
CA LYS A 255 -18.84 28.85 4.12
C LYS A 255 -17.47 28.88 3.43
N ALA A 256 -17.44 28.74 2.10
CA ALA A 256 -16.22 28.79 1.31
C ALA A 256 -15.52 30.15 1.46
N ARG A 257 -16.28 31.25 1.36
CA ARG A 257 -15.75 32.61 1.56
C ARG A 257 -15.16 32.81 2.95
N ALA A 258 -15.85 32.34 4.00
CA ALA A 258 -15.39 32.46 5.38
C ALA A 258 -14.12 31.64 5.69
N GLU A 259 -13.84 30.61 4.89
CA GLU A 259 -12.68 29.72 5.04
C GLU A 259 -11.59 29.99 3.98
N HIS A 260 -11.72 31.06 3.19
CA HIS A 260 -10.85 31.41 2.06
C HIS A 260 -10.68 30.27 1.04
N VAL A 261 -11.78 29.54 0.80
CA VAL A 261 -11.89 28.53 -0.24
C VAL A 261 -12.69 29.10 -1.40
N THR A 262 -12.15 29.04 -2.61
CA THR A 262 -12.89 29.37 -3.83
C THR A 262 -13.74 28.17 -4.24
N LEU A 263 -15.06 28.39 -4.29
CA LEU A 263 -16.03 27.40 -4.74
C LEU A 263 -16.03 27.31 -6.28
N GLY A 264 -15.68 26.13 -6.78
CA GLY A 264 -15.76 25.76 -8.18
C GLY A 264 -16.89 24.77 -8.46
N TRP A 265 -17.40 24.78 -9.69
CA TRP A 265 -18.40 23.84 -10.19
C TRP A 265 -17.98 23.30 -11.54
N ALA A 266 -17.97 21.99 -11.70
CA ALA A 266 -17.78 21.35 -12.99
C ALA A 266 -19.13 20.98 -13.65
N VAL A 267 -19.13 20.85 -14.97
CA VAL A 267 -20.26 20.34 -15.75
C VAL A 267 -19.73 19.44 -16.84
N SER A 268 -20.41 18.31 -17.08
CA SER A 268 -20.04 17.33 -18.10
C SER A 268 -21.16 17.22 -19.13
N PRO A 269 -21.28 18.20 -20.06
CA PRO A 269 -22.41 18.27 -20.98
C PRO A 269 -22.25 17.33 -22.19
N GLY A 270 -21.04 16.78 -22.44
CA GLY A 270 -20.66 16.18 -23.72
C GLY A 270 -21.57 15.05 -24.21
N GLN A 271 -22.07 14.20 -23.32
CA GLN A 271 -22.94 13.06 -23.66
C GLN A 271 -24.38 13.48 -24.07
N ALA A 272 -24.78 14.73 -23.79
CA ALA A 272 -26.15 15.21 -24.01
C ALA A 272 -26.20 16.60 -24.68
N MET A 273 -25.09 17.06 -25.23
CA MET A 273 -24.95 18.36 -25.88
C MET A 273 -24.70 18.17 -27.36
N CYS A 274 -25.36 18.98 -28.18
CA CYS A 274 -25.00 19.16 -29.57
C CYS A 274 -23.97 20.31 -29.63
N MET A 275 -22.69 19.99 -29.80
CA MET A 275 -21.58 20.95 -29.65
C MET A 275 -21.55 22.02 -30.75
N ALA A 276 -22.16 21.77 -31.90
CA ALA A 276 -22.37 22.70 -33.01
C ALA A 276 -23.50 23.70 -32.72
N SER A 277 -24.46 23.33 -31.86
CA SER A 277 -25.65 24.14 -31.62
C SER A 277 -25.37 25.40 -30.79
N ASP A 278 -25.61 26.58 -31.37
CA ASP A 278 -25.61 27.86 -30.63
C ASP A 278 -26.66 27.89 -29.52
N GLY A 279 -27.78 27.17 -29.70
CA GLY A 279 -28.83 27.04 -28.70
C GLY A 279 -28.32 26.39 -27.42
N ASP A 280 -27.51 25.34 -27.56
CA ASP A 280 -26.90 24.64 -26.43
C ASP A 280 -25.79 25.48 -25.78
N ILE A 281 -24.92 26.13 -26.55
CA ILE A 281 -23.94 27.06 -25.96
C ILE A 281 -24.64 28.16 -25.15
N LYS A 282 -25.74 28.72 -25.66
CA LYS A 282 -26.54 29.71 -24.95
C LYS A 282 -27.20 29.14 -23.70
N ALA A 283 -27.60 27.87 -23.71
CA ALA A 283 -28.14 27.21 -22.51
C ALA A 283 -27.05 27.00 -21.46
N LEU A 284 -25.83 26.65 -21.88
CA LEU A 284 -24.70 26.36 -20.99
C LEU A 284 -24.23 27.62 -20.29
N THR A 285 -24.05 28.71 -21.04
CA THR A 285 -23.70 30.03 -20.49
C THR A 285 -24.77 30.57 -19.54
N ARG A 286 -26.07 30.37 -19.83
CA ARG A 286 -27.15 30.69 -18.85
C ARG A 286 -27.05 29.86 -17.58
N LYS A 287 -26.74 28.57 -17.68
CA LYS A 287 -26.53 27.70 -16.51
C LYS A 287 -25.34 28.21 -15.68
N ILE A 288 -24.24 28.57 -16.31
CA ILE A 288 -23.05 29.14 -15.68
C ILE A 288 -23.38 30.44 -14.94
N ASP A 289 -24.13 31.37 -15.57
CA ASP A 289 -24.59 32.59 -14.90
C ASP A 289 -25.45 32.29 -13.67
N SER A 290 -26.31 31.27 -13.73
CA SER A 290 -27.12 30.85 -12.60
C SER A 290 -26.24 30.34 -11.44
N MET A 291 -25.18 29.59 -11.74
CA MET A 291 -24.24 29.09 -10.74
C MET A 291 -23.37 30.21 -10.16
N TRP A 292 -22.96 31.18 -10.99
CA TRP A 292 -22.29 32.39 -10.53
C TRP A 292 -23.14 33.17 -9.51
N ALA A 293 -24.44 33.32 -9.78
CA ALA A 293 -25.39 33.96 -8.87
C ALA A 293 -25.59 33.18 -7.55
N LEU A 294 -25.27 31.90 -7.50
CA LEU A 294 -25.26 31.09 -6.27
C LEU A 294 -23.94 31.17 -5.49
N GLY A 295 -22.93 31.85 -6.04
CA GLY A 295 -21.64 32.08 -5.38
C GLY A 295 -20.47 31.25 -5.91
N VAL A 296 -20.68 30.47 -6.97
CA VAL A 296 -19.57 29.80 -7.68
C VAL A 296 -18.70 30.85 -8.38
N ARG A 297 -17.38 30.68 -8.35
CA ARG A 297 -16.42 31.62 -8.97
C ARG A 297 -15.46 30.97 -9.95
N VAL A 298 -15.45 29.64 -10.03
CA VAL A 298 -14.58 28.85 -10.91
C VAL A 298 -15.44 27.83 -11.64
N PHE A 299 -15.19 27.65 -12.93
CA PHE A 299 -15.91 26.68 -13.75
C PHE A 299 -14.96 25.69 -14.40
N GLN A 300 -15.41 24.45 -14.52
CA GLN A 300 -14.73 23.42 -15.29
C GLN A 300 -15.71 22.74 -16.26
N LEU A 301 -15.35 22.65 -17.55
CA LEU A 301 -16.05 21.80 -18.51
C LEU A 301 -15.35 20.45 -18.57
N GLN A 302 -16.12 19.36 -18.51
CA GLN A 302 -15.60 18.00 -18.57
C GLN A 302 -16.13 17.31 -19.83
N PHE A 303 -15.21 16.70 -20.58
CA PHE A 303 -15.49 15.88 -21.77
C PHE A 303 -14.91 14.47 -21.60
N GLN A 304 -14.87 14.01 -20.35
CA GLN A 304 -14.50 12.63 -20.04
C GLN A 304 -15.50 11.67 -20.69
N ASP A 305 -15.00 10.53 -21.15
CA ASP A 305 -15.81 9.46 -21.75
C ASP A 305 -16.62 9.89 -22.98
N VAL A 306 -16.18 10.93 -23.70
CA VAL A 306 -16.77 11.37 -24.99
C VAL A 306 -16.04 10.71 -26.16
N SER A 307 -16.78 10.17 -27.12
CA SER A 307 -16.23 9.52 -28.32
C SER A 307 -15.63 10.52 -29.32
N TYR A 308 -14.65 10.08 -30.11
CA TYR A 308 -14.11 10.87 -31.22
C TYR A 308 -14.99 10.89 -32.47
N SER A 309 -15.92 9.94 -32.57
CA SER A 309 -16.65 9.69 -33.80
C SER A 309 -18.13 9.33 -33.58
N GLU A 310 -18.54 9.09 -32.33
CA GLU A 310 -19.94 8.85 -31.99
C GLU A 310 -20.50 10.13 -31.38
N TRP A 311 -21.22 10.89 -32.20
CA TRP A 311 -21.80 12.18 -31.83
C TRP A 311 -23.20 12.01 -31.23
N HIS A 312 -23.57 12.93 -30.34
CA HIS A 312 -24.91 12.96 -29.75
C HIS A 312 -25.98 13.43 -30.76
N CYS A 313 -25.61 14.30 -31.70
CA CYS A 313 -26.48 14.84 -32.74
C CYS A 313 -25.80 14.75 -34.12
N ASP A 314 -26.60 14.64 -35.18
CA ASP A 314 -26.10 14.58 -36.55
C ASP A 314 -25.40 15.89 -36.97
N GLU A 315 -25.81 17.04 -36.41
CA GLU A 315 -25.23 18.36 -36.70
C GLU A 315 -23.74 18.44 -36.31
N ASP A 316 -23.32 17.74 -35.26
CA ASP A 316 -21.91 17.68 -34.85
C ASP A 316 -21.07 16.94 -35.89
N ALA A 317 -21.58 15.81 -36.40
CA ALA A 317 -20.92 15.03 -37.44
C ALA A 317 -20.80 15.83 -38.74
N ASP A 318 -21.87 16.53 -39.13
CA ASP A 318 -21.90 17.38 -40.32
C ASP A 318 -20.96 18.59 -40.22
N THR A 319 -20.79 19.15 -39.02
CA THR A 319 -19.98 20.35 -38.79
C THR A 319 -18.50 20.05 -38.60
N PHE A 320 -18.16 19.05 -37.77
CA PHE A 320 -16.78 18.81 -37.34
C PHE A 320 -16.12 17.63 -38.05
N GLY A 321 -16.92 16.69 -38.59
CA GLY A 321 -16.46 15.42 -39.14
C GLY A 321 -16.32 14.33 -38.07
N ASN A 322 -15.36 13.43 -38.24
CA ASN A 322 -15.07 12.34 -37.30
C ASN A 322 -13.59 12.28 -36.98
N GLY A 323 -13.23 11.69 -35.85
CA GLY A 323 -11.85 11.48 -35.45
C GLY A 323 -11.34 12.49 -34.42
N PRO A 324 -10.09 12.30 -33.94
CA PRO A 324 -9.54 13.04 -32.82
C PRO A 324 -9.53 14.56 -33.02
N GLU A 325 -9.15 15.06 -34.20
CA GLU A 325 -9.09 16.50 -34.47
C GLU A 325 -10.49 17.13 -34.57
N ALA A 326 -11.48 16.36 -35.05
CA ALA A 326 -12.88 16.80 -35.08
C ALA A 326 -13.43 16.99 -33.66
N ALA A 327 -13.21 16.01 -32.78
CA ALA A 327 -13.59 16.08 -31.38
C ALA A 327 -12.86 17.22 -30.65
N ALA A 328 -11.58 17.43 -30.93
CA ALA A 328 -10.82 18.55 -30.37
C ALA A 328 -11.40 19.92 -30.77
N ARG A 329 -11.71 20.13 -32.06
CA ARG A 329 -12.35 21.37 -32.55
C ARG A 329 -13.72 21.61 -31.91
N ALA A 330 -14.54 20.56 -31.80
CA ALA A 330 -15.86 20.65 -31.19
C ALA A 330 -15.79 21.09 -29.71
N GLN A 331 -14.88 20.49 -28.94
CA GLN A 331 -14.67 20.82 -27.54
C GLN A 331 -14.05 22.20 -27.35
N ALA A 332 -13.07 22.57 -28.19
CA ALA A 332 -12.46 23.90 -28.19
C ALA A 332 -13.51 24.99 -28.43
N ARG A 333 -14.40 24.81 -29.43
CA ARG A 333 -15.50 25.75 -29.72
C ARG A 333 -16.34 26.04 -28.48
N VAL A 334 -16.78 24.99 -27.77
CA VAL A 334 -17.62 25.14 -26.58
C VAL A 334 -16.84 25.79 -25.44
N ALA A 335 -15.62 25.34 -25.17
CA ALA A 335 -14.80 25.86 -24.09
C ALA A 335 -14.43 27.34 -24.31
N SER A 336 -13.97 27.71 -25.50
CA SER A 336 -13.66 29.09 -25.88
C SER A 336 -14.90 30.01 -25.81
N ALA A 337 -16.07 29.53 -26.24
CA ALA A 337 -17.31 30.31 -26.12
C ALA A 337 -17.70 30.58 -24.66
N VAL A 338 -17.55 29.58 -23.78
CA VAL A 338 -17.80 29.72 -22.35
C VAL A 338 -16.79 30.66 -21.67
N ASP A 339 -15.51 30.53 -21.99
CA ASP A 339 -14.46 31.37 -21.41
C ASP A 339 -14.63 32.85 -21.80
N ARG A 340 -14.94 33.12 -23.08
CA ARG A 340 -15.26 34.48 -23.55
C ARG A 340 -16.49 35.05 -22.85
N HIS A 341 -17.57 34.27 -22.72
CA HIS A 341 -18.76 34.71 -21.97
C HIS A 341 -18.42 35.04 -20.50
N LEU A 342 -17.58 34.23 -19.85
CA LEU A 342 -17.10 34.51 -18.49
C LEU A 342 -16.30 35.81 -18.43
N ALA A 343 -15.35 36.05 -19.35
CA ALA A 343 -14.58 37.30 -19.40
C ALA A 343 -15.46 38.54 -19.63
N GLU A 344 -16.41 38.45 -20.54
CA GLU A 344 -17.28 39.58 -20.90
C GLU A 344 -18.27 39.92 -19.79
N ARG A 345 -18.87 38.91 -19.15
CA ARG A 345 -19.98 39.09 -18.21
C ARG A 345 -19.53 39.17 -16.75
N HIS A 346 -18.40 38.54 -16.42
CA HIS A 346 -17.85 38.46 -15.08
C HIS A 346 -16.33 38.72 -15.13
N PRO A 347 -15.88 39.98 -15.28
CA PRO A 347 -14.46 40.30 -15.51
C PRO A 347 -13.48 39.77 -14.44
N ASP A 348 -13.97 39.56 -13.22
CA ASP A 348 -13.20 39.00 -12.10
C ASP A 348 -13.13 37.45 -12.12
N ALA A 349 -13.76 36.79 -13.10
CA ALA A 349 -13.76 35.33 -13.21
C ALA A 349 -12.38 34.80 -13.62
N GLU A 350 -11.91 33.80 -12.88
CA GLU A 350 -10.77 33.01 -13.31
C GLU A 350 -11.04 32.34 -14.67
N SER A 351 -9.96 32.09 -15.42
CA SER A 351 -10.01 31.31 -16.65
C SER A 351 -10.79 30.00 -16.47
N LEU A 352 -11.59 29.66 -17.48
CA LEU A 352 -12.21 28.35 -17.57
C LEU A 352 -11.15 27.24 -17.53
N THR A 353 -11.47 26.14 -16.86
CA THR A 353 -10.70 24.90 -17.00
C THR A 353 -11.47 23.91 -17.88
N VAL A 354 -10.81 23.28 -18.84
CA VAL A 354 -11.38 22.16 -19.61
C VAL A 354 -10.68 20.87 -19.21
N MET A 355 -11.45 19.83 -18.88
CA MET A 355 -10.96 18.46 -18.79
C MET A 355 -11.31 17.75 -20.10
N PRO A 356 -10.34 17.60 -21.01
CA PRO A 356 -10.59 17.08 -22.35
C PRO A 356 -10.86 15.57 -22.34
N THR A 357 -11.18 14.99 -23.50
CA THR A 357 -11.26 13.53 -23.66
C THR A 357 -9.93 12.85 -23.33
N GLU A 358 -8.81 13.39 -23.82
CA GLU A 358 -7.46 12.88 -23.53
C GLU A 358 -6.85 13.52 -22.27
N TYR A 359 -7.52 13.37 -21.13
CA TYR A 359 -7.10 13.94 -19.84
C TYR A 359 -5.97 13.17 -19.13
N TYR A 360 -5.51 12.06 -19.70
CA TYR A 360 -4.33 11.30 -19.26
C TYR A 360 -3.55 10.83 -20.49
N GLN A 361 -2.34 10.29 -20.29
CA GLN A 361 -1.36 9.83 -21.30
C GLN A 361 -0.17 10.80 -21.47
N ASP A 362 0.97 10.25 -21.88
CA ASP A 362 2.20 11.00 -22.13
C ASP A 362 2.24 11.57 -23.56
N GLY A 363 2.93 12.70 -23.71
CA GLY A 363 3.22 13.29 -25.01
C GLY A 363 2.04 13.91 -25.77
N ALA A 364 2.32 14.19 -27.04
CA ALA A 364 1.42 14.79 -28.01
C ALA A 364 0.66 13.71 -28.82
N THR A 365 -0.51 14.09 -29.30
CA THR A 365 -1.40 13.29 -30.15
C THR A 365 -2.15 14.23 -31.07
N ASP A 366 -2.72 13.71 -32.16
CA ASP A 366 -3.53 14.50 -33.10
C ASP A 366 -4.65 15.27 -32.38
N TYR A 367 -5.31 14.64 -31.40
CA TYR A 367 -6.33 15.28 -30.58
C TYR A 367 -5.75 16.44 -29.74
N ARG A 368 -4.64 16.21 -29.02
CA ARG A 368 -4.07 17.23 -28.10
C ARG A 368 -3.49 18.41 -28.87
N GLU A 369 -2.83 18.14 -29.99
CA GLU A 369 -2.25 19.19 -30.84
C GLU A 369 -3.33 20.04 -31.50
N ALA A 370 -4.42 19.41 -31.97
CA ALA A 370 -5.59 20.10 -32.49
C ALA A 370 -6.29 20.91 -31.40
N LEU A 371 -6.50 20.34 -30.21
CA LEU A 371 -7.13 21.06 -29.09
C LEU A 371 -6.30 22.29 -28.72
N ALA A 372 -4.98 22.13 -28.61
CA ALA A 372 -4.03 23.20 -28.33
C ALA A 372 -3.90 24.26 -29.44
N ALA A 373 -4.38 23.99 -30.65
CA ALA A 373 -4.38 24.95 -31.75
C ALA A 373 -5.67 25.77 -31.82
N GLU A 374 -6.78 25.19 -31.35
CA GLU A 374 -8.14 25.72 -31.51
C GLU A 374 -8.69 26.37 -30.24
N LEU A 375 -8.14 26.02 -29.08
CA LEU A 375 -8.59 26.51 -27.78
C LEU A 375 -8.05 27.92 -27.49
N ASP A 376 -8.87 28.79 -26.93
CA ASP A 376 -8.47 30.17 -26.60
C ASP A 376 -7.35 30.19 -25.55
N ASP A 377 -6.32 31.03 -25.74
CA ASP A 377 -5.12 31.11 -24.91
C ASP A 377 -5.36 31.20 -23.39
N ARG A 378 -6.48 31.86 -23.00
CA ARG A 378 -6.84 32.05 -21.60
C ARG A 378 -7.27 30.75 -20.91
N VAL A 379 -7.80 29.78 -21.65
CA VAL A 379 -8.34 28.53 -21.10
C VAL A 379 -7.21 27.68 -20.51
N ARG A 380 -7.51 27.01 -19.39
CA ARG A 380 -6.62 26.07 -18.71
C ARG A 380 -7.04 24.64 -19.02
N VAL A 381 -6.10 23.70 -19.04
CA VAL A 381 -6.38 22.29 -19.32
C VAL A 381 -6.16 21.44 -18.07
N ALA A 382 -7.17 20.68 -17.66
CA ALA A 382 -7.08 19.70 -16.58
C ALA A 382 -6.54 18.37 -17.11
N TRP A 383 -5.66 17.75 -16.34
CA TRP A 383 -5.08 16.44 -16.65
C TRP A 383 -4.79 15.66 -15.37
N THR A 384 -4.65 14.34 -15.49
CA THR A 384 -4.45 13.42 -14.34
C THR A 384 -3.04 12.85 -14.26
N GLY A 385 -2.17 13.17 -15.23
CA GLY A 385 -0.84 12.57 -15.39
C GLY A 385 -0.78 11.61 -16.59
N VAL A 386 0.22 10.74 -16.63
CA VAL A 386 0.40 9.74 -17.71
C VAL A 386 -0.52 8.53 -17.61
N GLY A 387 -1.42 8.50 -16.62
CA GLY A 387 -2.46 7.50 -16.47
C GLY A 387 -3.65 8.08 -15.69
N VAL A 388 -4.80 7.42 -15.73
CA VAL A 388 -6.01 7.86 -15.01
C VAL A 388 -5.74 7.93 -13.50
N VAL A 389 -5.07 6.92 -12.96
CA VAL A 389 -4.70 6.84 -11.54
C VAL A 389 -3.20 6.53 -11.46
N PRO A 390 -2.32 7.52 -11.70
CA PRO A 390 -0.92 7.24 -11.90
C PRO A 390 -0.21 7.02 -10.55
N LYS A 391 0.70 6.04 -10.52
CA LYS A 391 1.58 5.80 -9.37
C LYS A 391 2.50 6.98 -9.10
N THR A 392 3.01 7.60 -10.17
CA THR A 392 3.88 8.77 -10.11
C THR A 392 3.46 9.85 -11.08
N ILE A 393 3.72 11.10 -10.74
CA ILE A 393 3.68 12.23 -11.68
C ILE A 393 4.98 13.01 -11.50
N THR A 394 5.78 13.06 -12.56
CA THR A 394 7.11 13.67 -12.55
C THR A 394 7.09 15.07 -13.15
N GLY A 395 8.11 15.87 -12.85
CA GLY A 395 8.30 17.17 -13.48
C GLY A 395 8.48 17.08 -15.00
N ARG A 396 9.05 15.97 -15.50
CA ARG A 396 9.23 15.71 -16.94
C ARG A 396 7.90 15.49 -17.63
N GLU A 397 7.05 14.62 -17.07
CA GLU A 397 5.71 14.35 -17.62
C GLU A 397 4.85 15.62 -17.62
N LEU A 398 4.91 16.43 -16.56
CA LEU A 398 4.23 17.74 -16.54
C LEU A 398 4.73 18.66 -17.66
N ALA A 399 6.04 18.71 -17.89
CA ALA A 399 6.61 19.52 -18.96
C ALA A 399 6.18 19.01 -20.35
N GLY A 400 6.14 17.69 -20.55
CA GLY A 400 5.68 17.06 -21.79
C GLY A 400 4.22 17.35 -22.08
N ALA A 401 3.32 17.15 -21.10
CA ALA A 401 1.91 17.47 -21.25
C ALA A 401 1.68 18.97 -21.52
N ARG A 402 2.44 19.85 -20.86
CA ARG A 402 2.34 21.29 -21.11
C ARG A 402 2.82 21.65 -22.52
N ALA A 403 3.82 20.96 -23.05
CA ALA A 403 4.27 21.16 -24.43
C ALA A 403 3.21 20.68 -25.45
N ALA A 404 2.55 19.56 -25.17
CA ALA A 404 1.47 19.04 -26.01
C ALA A 404 0.24 19.97 -26.00
N PHE A 405 -0.22 20.38 -24.81
CA PHE A 405 -1.41 21.20 -24.67
C PHE A 405 -1.18 22.68 -24.92
N ARG A 406 0.05 23.21 -24.79
CA ARG A 406 0.38 24.65 -24.90
C ARG A 406 -0.47 25.61 -24.03
N HIS A 407 -1.18 25.09 -23.03
CA HIS A 407 -1.98 25.84 -22.06
C HIS A 407 -1.50 25.58 -20.62
N PRO A 408 -1.85 26.45 -19.65
CA PRO A 408 -1.60 26.19 -18.24
C PRO A 408 -2.36 24.93 -17.76
N LEU A 409 -1.66 24.05 -17.03
CA LEU A 409 -2.20 22.77 -16.61
C LEU A 409 -2.75 22.79 -15.18
N VAL A 410 -3.95 22.23 -15.01
CA VAL A 410 -4.54 21.90 -13.70
C VAL A 410 -4.34 20.41 -13.45
N THR A 411 -3.52 20.05 -12.47
CA THR A 411 -3.34 18.65 -12.09
C THR A 411 -4.54 18.21 -11.24
N MET A 412 -5.38 17.37 -11.81
CA MET A 412 -6.50 16.67 -11.17
C MET A 412 -6.00 15.30 -10.73
N ASP A 413 -5.66 15.16 -9.46
CA ASP A 413 -5.01 13.97 -8.96
C ASP A 413 -6.03 12.96 -8.43
N ASN A 414 -6.12 11.78 -9.05
CA ASN A 414 -7.04 10.71 -8.64
C ASN A 414 -6.53 9.93 -7.41
N TYR A 415 -6.33 10.64 -6.31
CA TYR A 415 -6.09 10.07 -4.99
C TYR A 415 -6.64 11.01 -3.92
N PRO A 416 -7.38 10.53 -2.91
CA PRO A 416 -7.60 9.13 -2.51
C PRO A 416 -8.78 8.39 -3.15
N VAL A 417 -9.44 8.91 -4.19
CA VAL A 417 -10.63 8.27 -4.79
C VAL A 417 -10.54 6.73 -4.92
N ASN A 418 -11.61 6.04 -4.55
CA ASN A 418 -11.69 4.57 -4.45
C ASN A 418 -12.92 3.95 -5.16
N ASP A 419 -13.64 4.72 -5.98
CA ASP A 419 -14.82 4.25 -6.71
C ASP A 419 -14.52 3.05 -7.65
N TYR A 420 -13.31 2.97 -8.21
CA TYR A 420 -12.83 1.84 -9.01
C TYR A 420 -12.41 0.60 -8.19
N ALA A 421 -12.36 0.71 -6.85
CA ALA A 421 -11.92 -0.34 -5.94
C ALA A 421 -12.72 -0.29 -4.63
N GLN A 422 -14.05 -0.43 -4.75
CA GLN A 422 -15.00 -0.26 -3.63
C GLN A 422 -14.79 -1.24 -2.46
N ASP A 423 -14.06 -2.34 -2.67
CA ASP A 423 -13.64 -3.24 -1.59
C ASP A 423 -12.56 -2.63 -0.69
N ARG A 424 -11.96 -1.49 -1.08
CA ARG A 424 -10.82 -0.86 -0.40
C ARG A 424 -11.12 0.57 0.03
N ILE A 425 -10.46 0.97 1.11
CA ILE A 425 -10.37 2.37 1.54
C ILE A 425 -8.90 2.78 1.50
N PHE A 426 -8.59 3.94 0.92
CA PHE A 426 -7.21 4.40 0.72
C PHE A 426 -6.87 5.47 1.75
N LEU A 427 -6.15 5.06 2.80
CA LEU A 427 -5.83 5.93 3.94
C LEU A 427 -4.33 6.22 4.05
N GLY A 428 -3.53 5.87 3.05
CA GLY A 428 -2.10 6.15 3.02
C GLY A 428 -1.75 7.65 2.81
N PRO A 429 -0.47 8.03 2.95
CA PRO A 429 -0.03 9.37 2.60
C PRO A 429 0.00 9.60 1.09
N TYR A 430 -0.16 10.86 0.70
CA TYR A 430 0.07 11.34 -0.67
C TYR A 430 1.56 11.20 -1.04
N THR A 431 1.88 10.43 -2.08
CA THR A 431 3.27 10.16 -2.51
C THR A 431 3.41 10.06 -4.03
N GLY A 432 4.65 10.03 -4.53
CA GLY A 432 4.94 9.79 -5.95
C GLY A 432 4.80 11.01 -6.87
N ARG A 433 4.53 12.21 -6.33
CA ARG A 433 4.49 13.46 -7.10
C ARG A 433 5.77 14.24 -6.87
N ASP A 434 6.46 14.63 -7.94
CA ASP A 434 7.63 15.50 -7.83
C ASP A 434 7.22 16.88 -7.32
N PRO A 435 8.06 17.59 -6.53
CA PRO A 435 7.80 18.97 -6.12
C PRO A 435 7.53 19.92 -7.29
N ALA A 436 8.10 19.64 -8.46
CA ALA A 436 7.87 20.40 -9.69
C ALA A 436 6.41 20.34 -10.16
N VAL A 437 5.68 19.25 -9.87
CA VAL A 437 4.25 19.14 -10.19
C VAL A 437 3.45 20.13 -9.36
N ALA A 438 3.71 20.18 -8.06
CA ALA A 438 3.05 21.10 -7.15
C ALA A 438 3.32 22.56 -7.55
N SER A 439 4.56 22.94 -7.83
CA SER A 439 4.90 24.34 -8.17
C SER A 439 4.63 24.72 -9.63
N GLY A 440 4.56 23.74 -10.54
CA GLY A 440 4.46 23.95 -11.97
C GLY A 440 3.03 23.93 -12.53
N SER A 441 2.08 23.39 -11.78
CA SER A 441 0.66 23.37 -12.14
C SER A 441 -0.04 24.68 -11.77
N ALA A 442 -0.98 25.11 -12.61
CA ALA A 442 -1.88 26.23 -12.33
C ALA A 442 -2.77 25.96 -11.10
N ALA A 443 -3.13 24.68 -10.89
CA ALA A 443 -3.73 24.19 -9.66
C ALA A 443 -3.38 22.71 -9.44
N LEU A 444 -3.31 22.30 -8.16
CA LEU A 444 -3.21 20.89 -7.75
C LEU A 444 -4.43 20.52 -6.92
N ILE A 445 -5.28 19.65 -7.48
CA ILE A 445 -6.59 19.30 -6.89
C ILE A 445 -6.63 17.78 -6.69
N ALA A 446 -6.74 17.34 -5.43
CA ALA A 446 -6.86 15.92 -5.09
C ALA A 446 -8.33 15.47 -5.13
N ASN A 447 -8.61 14.34 -5.77
CA ASN A 447 -9.96 13.78 -5.88
C ASN A 447 -10.29 12.90 -4.67
N ALA A 448 -11.31 13.28 -3.91
CA ALA A 448 -11.69 12.60 -2.66
C ALA A 448 -12.34 11.23 -2.89
N MET A 449 -12.48 10.45 -1.81
CA MET A 449 -13.34 9.26 -1.80
C MET A 449 -14.79 9.65 -1.53
N GLU A 450 -15.71 8.71 -1.76
CA GLU A 450 -17.11 8.83 -1.33
C GLU A 450 -17.24 9.00 0.19
N GLN A 451 -16.27 8.52 0.98
CA GLN A 451 -16.21 8.69 2.44
C GLN A 451 -15.54 10.03 2.83
N PRO A 452 -16.29 11.08 3.21
CA PRO A 452 -15.74 12.43 3.40
C PRO A 452 -14.79 12.54 4.57
N SER A 453 -15.12 11.97 5.73
CA SER A 453 -14.30 12.07 6.94
C SER A 453 -13.06 11.22 6.82
N ALA A 454 -13.18 10.00 6.27
CA ALA A 454 -12.04 9.13 6.02
C ALA A 454 -11.06 9.73 5.00
N SER A 455 -11.56 10.43 3.97
CA SER A 455 -10.74 11.16 2.98
C SER A 455 -9.83 12.21 3.61
N ARG A 456 -10.14 12.72 4.81
CA ARG A 456 -9.33 13.77 5.45
C ARG A 456 -7.92 13.31 5.79
N ILE A 457 -7.69 12.01 6.03
CA ILE A 457 -6.32 11.50 6.29
C ILE A 457 -5.41 11.75 5.08
N PRO A 458 -5.67 11.17 3.89
CA PRO A 458 -4.85 11.41 2.70
C PRO A 458 -4.93 12.88 2.23
N LEU A 459 -6.08 13.55 2.28
CA LEU A 459 -6.22 14.94 1.84
C LEU A 459 -5.44 15.93 2.71
N PHE A 460 -5.26 15.64 4.01
CA PHE A 460 -4.38 16.41 4.89
C PHE A 460 -2.93 16.34 4.39
N THR A 461 -2.48 15.13 4.04
CA THR A 461 -1.11 14.94 3.53
C THR A 461 -0.90 15.56 2.15
N ALA A 462 -1.93 15.58 1.30
CA ALA A 462 -1.91 16.29 0.03
C ALA A 462 -1.83 17.82 0.23
N ALA A 463 -2.55 18.37 1.22
CA ALA A 463 -2.48 19.79 1.58
C ALA A 463 -1.09 20.17 2.10
N ASP A 464 -0.46 19.31 2.90
CA ASP A 464 0.91 19.49 3.38
C ASP A 464 1.94 19.50 2.25
N PHE A 465 1.83 18.53 1.33
CA PHE A 465 2.65 18.49 0.12
C PHE A 465 2.46 19.73 -0.76
N ALA A 466 1.22 20.14 -1.03
CA ALA A 466 0.94 21.32 -1.86
C ALA A 466 1.41 22.63 -1.23
N TRP A 467 1.44 22.72 0.10
CA TRP A 467 1.95 23.90 0.80
C TRP A 467 3.48 23.95 0.82
N ASN A 468 4.16 22.84 1.13
CA ASN A 468 5.62 22.79 1.20
C ASN A 468 6.17 21.52 0.53
N PRO A 469 6.17 21.47 -0.81
CA PRO A 469 6.50 20.23 -1.54
C PRO A 469 7.96 19.80 -1.36
N LYS A 470 8.87 20.75 -1.15
CA LYS A 470 10.30 20.46 -0.90
C LYS A 470 10.57 19.97 0.53
N GLY A 471 9.80 20.46 1.50
CA GLY A 471 9.90 20.08 2.91
C GLY A 471 8.97 18.94 3.33
N TYR A 472 8.16 18.41 2.41
CA TYR A 472 7.15 17.40 2.69
C TYR A 472 7.77 16.09 3.19
N ARG A 473 7.21 15.56 4.28
CA ARG A 473 7.63 14.31 4.91
C ARG A 473 6.40 13.39 5.05
N PRO A 474 6.17 12.46 4.11
CA PRO A 474 4.93 11.71 4.02
C PRO A 474 4.53 11.02 5.34
N GLN A 475 5.45 10.32 5.99
CA GLN A 475 5.15 9.59 7.22
C GLN A 475 4.83 10.50 8.41
N GLU A 476 5.52 11.63 8.56
CA GLU A 476 5.24 12.58 9.65
C GLU A 476 3.88 13.25 9.42
N SER A 477 3.59 13.64 8.17
CA SER A 477 2.32 14.23 7.75
C SER A 477 1.14 13.27 7.95
N TRP A 478 1.33 12.00 7.62
CA TRP A 478 0.35 10.95 7.81
C TRP A 478 0.00 10.72 9.28
N GLN A 479 0.99 10.69 10.16
CA GLN A 479 0.77 10.56 11.60
C GLN A 479 0.00 11.76 12.16
N ALA A 480 0.33 12.96 11.70
CA ALA A 480 -0.36 14.19 12.06
C ALA A 480 -1.82 14.22 11.56
N ALA A 481 -2.09 13.68 10.37
CA ALA A 481 -3.44 13.56 9.85
C ALA A 481 -4.32 12.62 10.72
N ILE A 482 -3.74 11.51 11.18
CA ILE A 482 -4.39 10.59 12.13
C ILE A 482 -4.60 11.30 13.49
N ASP A 483 -3.64 12.14 13.93
CA ASP A 483 -3.77 12.93 15.16
C ASP A 483 -4.90 13.98 15.07
N ASP A 484 -4.99 14.70 13.94
CA ASP A 484 -6.05 15.70 13.69
C ASP A 484 -7.43 15.04 13.75
N LEU A 485 -7.60 13.91 13.07
CA LEU A 485 -8.88 13.20 13.04
C LEU A 485 -9.22 12.55 14.39
N ALA A 486 -8.22 12.17 15.20
CA ALA A 486 -8.43 11.62 16.53
C ALA A 486 -8.88 12.67 17.57
N GLY A 487 -8.65 13.96 17.32
CA GLY A 487 -9.07 15.03 18.22
C GLY A 487 -8.43 14.96 19.62
N GLY A 488 -7.27 14.32 19.76
CA GLY A 488 -6.58 14.14 21.05
C GLY A 488 -7.00 12.91 21.86
N ASP A 489 -7.98 12.12 21.42
CA ASP A 489 -8.34 10.86 22.10
C ASP A 489 -7.39 9.71 21.73
N ALA A 490 -6.73 9.15 22.75
CA ALA A 490 -5.72 8.11 22.55
C ALA A 490 -6.31 6.78 22.05
N ARG A 491 -7.56 6.44 22.41
CA ARG A 491 -8.19 5.17 22.00
C ARG A 491 -8.61 5.22 20.54
N THR A 492 -9.22 6.33 20.14
CA THR A 492 -9.52 6.69 18.77
C THR A 492 -8.27 6.75 17.94
N ARG A 493 -7.19 7.41 18.42
CA ARG A 493 -5.93 7.46 17.67
C ARG A 493 -5.37 6.07 17.39
N ALA A 494 -5.38 5.18 18.38
CA ALA A 494 -4.94 3.80 18.18
C ALA A 494 -5.80 3.05 17.15
N ALA A 495 -7.13 3.24 17.19
CA ALA A 495 -8.07 2.64 16.25
C ALA A 495 -7.89 3.19 14.81
N LEU A 496 -7.74 4.51 14.65
CA LEU A 496 -7.43 5.13 13.37
C LEU A 496 -6.07 4.69 12.84
N GLY A 497 -5.06 4.58 13.71
CA GLY A 497 -3.75 4.06 13.33
C GLY A 497 -3.81 2.60 12.86
N ALA A 498 -4.62 1.77 13.52
CA ALA A 498 -4.84 0.39 13.10
C ALA A 498 -5.59 0.30 11.75
N LEU A 499 -6.64 1.10 11.56
CA LEU A 499 -7.38 1.16 10.30
C LEU A 499 -6.49 1.70 9.17
N ALA A 500 -5.95 2.90 9.32
CA ALA A 500 -5.10 3.54 8.32
C ALA A 500 -3.88 2.68 8.00
N GLY A 501 -3.24 2.07 9.00
CA GLY A 501 -2.08 1.20 8.80
C GLY A 501 -2.38 -0.10 8.07
N ASN A 502 -3.62 -0.61 8.11
CA ASN A 502 -4.07 -1.78 7.35
C ASN A 502 -4.81 -1.40 6.06
N SER A 503 -4.82 -0.11 5.72
CA SER A 503 -5.42 0.48 4.53
C SER A 503 -4.46 1.51 3.90
N ALA A 504 -3.15 1.31 4.12
CA ALA A 504 -2.13 2.30 3.78
C ALA A 504 -1.67 2.19 2.33
N THR A 505 -1.84 1.02 1.69
CA THR A 505 -1.42 0.86 0.30
C THR A 505 -2.47 1.33 -0.68
N SER A 506 -2.01 1.92 -1.78
CA SER A 506 -2.84 2.28 -2.92
C SER A 506 -2.05 2.12 -4.21
N VAL A 507 -2.60 2.62 -5.31
CA VAL A 507 -1.88 2.86 -6.57
C VAL A 507 -0.57 3.65 -6.40
N LEU A 508 -0.47 4.50 -5.38
CA LEU A 508 0.75 5.30 -5.09
C LEU A 508 1.87 4.46 -4.46
N GLY A 509 1.58 3.21 -4.10
CA GLY A 509 2.46 2.35 -3.33
C GLY A 509 2.13 2.38 -1.84
N GLY A 510 3.17 2.32 -1.00
CA GLY A 510 3.05 2.25 0.46
C GLY A 510 3.36 0.86 1.03
N ALA A 511 3.45 0.78 2.36
CA ALA A 511 3.75 -0.45 3.08
C ALA A 511 2.53 -0.87 3.92
N GLU A 512 1.81 -1.90 3.46
CA GLU A 512 0.63 -2.41 4.17
C GLU A 512 1.03 -3.00 5.51
N SER A 513 0.25 -2.67 6.55
CA SER A 513 0.43 -3.14 7.93
C SER A 513 1.85 -2.94 8.45
N ALA A 514 2.53 -1.86 8.05
CA ALA A 514 3.95 -1.63 8.36
C ALA A 514 4.25 -1.71 9.86
N TYR A 515 3.34 -1.25 10.72
CA TYR A 515 3.49 -1.31 12.18
C TYR A 515 3.38 -2.74 12.74
N LEU A 516 2.67 -3.65 12.06
CA LEU A 516 2.54 -5.06 12.46
C LEU A 516 3.72 -5.90 12.01
N ARG A 517 4.37 -5.58 10.89
CA ARG A 517 5.44 -6.41 10.32
C ARG A 517 6.59 -6.69 11.30
N PRO A 518 7.14 -5.69 12.04
CA PRO A 518 8.16 -5.96 13.06
C PRO A 518 7.65 -6.91 14.16
N LEU A 519 6.41 -6.74 14.61
CA LEU A 519 5.80 -7.60 15.64
C LEU A 519 5.62 -9.04 15.14
N LEU A 520 5.18 -9.21 13.89
CA LEU A 520 5.08 -10.52 13.24
C LEU A 520 6.45 -11.19 13.11
N THR A 521 7.46 -10.45 12.65
CA THR A 521 8.83 -10.95 12.53
C THR A 521 9.39 -11.35 13.90
N ALA A 522 9.25 -10.50 14.91
CA ALA A 522 9.70 -10.79 16.28
C ALA A 522 8.98 -12.01 16.86
N PHE A 523 7.66 -12.12 16.68
CA PHE A 523 6.88 -13.27 17.12
C PHE A 523 7.38 -14.58 16.47
N TRP A 524 7.57 -14.61 15.16
CA TRP A 524 8.07 -15.80 14.47
C TRP A 524 9.52 -16.14 14.87
N ALA A 525 10.39 -15.15 15.02
CA ALA A 525 11.76 -15.37 15.47
C ALA A 525 11.83 -15.90 16.92
N SER A 526 10.90 -15.47 17.78
CA SER A 526 10.86 -15.88 19.19
C SER A 526 10.49 -17.36 19.40
N ARG A 527 9.97 -18.04 18.36
CA ARG A 527 9.48 -19.42 18.48
C ARG A 527 10.54 -20.45 18.88
N SER A 528 11.79 -20.23 18.51
CA SER A 528 12.93 -21.07 18.90
C SER A 528 13.67 -20.53 20.14
N ALA A 529 13.24 -19.38 20.68
CA ALA A 529 13.85 -18.74 21.84
C ALA A 529 13.31 -19.28 23.18
N SER A 530 13.88 -18.76 24.28
CA SER A 530 13.43 -19.03 25.64
C SER A 530 11.96 -18.64 25.85
N GLY A 531 11.31 -19.23 26.86
CA GLY A 531 9.89 -18.97 27.15
C GLY A 531 9.58 -17.49 27.39
N ALA A 532 10.42 -16.78 28.16
CA ALA A 532 10.20 -15.37 28.48
C ALA A 532 10.14 -14.46 27.24
N VAL A 533 11.10 -14.62 26.31
CA VAL A 533 11.16 -13.86 25.05
C VAL A 533 9.96 -14.17 24.16
N ARG A 534 9.57 -15.45 24.10
CA ARG A 534 8.40 -15.92 23.35
C ARG A 534 7.09 -15.33 23.88
N ASP A 535 6.94 -15.29 25.21
CA ASP A 535 5.74 -14.78 25.87
C ASP A 535 5.63 -13.25 25.72
N GLU A 536 6.75 -12.54 25.75
CA GLU A 536 6.80 -11.09 25.47
C GLU A 536 6.37 -10.77 24.04
N ALA A 537 6.99 -11.39 23.04
CA ALA A 537 6.63 -11.16 21.65
C ALA A 537 5.16 -11.53 21.35
N ALA A 538 4.64 -12.58 22.00
CA ALA A 538 3.23 -12.94 21.91
C ALA A 538 2.30 -11.89 22.54
N ARG A 539 2.63 -11.35 23.73
CA ARG A 539 1.84 -10.28 24.36
C ARG A 539 1.78 -9.02 23.50
N GLU A 540 2.90 -8.60 22.94
CA GLU A 540 2.97 -7.40 22.09
C GLU A 540 2.14 -7.55 20.80
N LEU A 541 2.33 -8.67 20.08
CA LEU A 541 1.57 -8.95 18.87
C LEU A 541 0.07 -9.08 19.18
N ARG A 542 -0.28 -9.78 20.26
CA ARG A 542 -1.67 -9.92 20.70
C ARG A 542 -2.30 -8.56 21.03
N ALA A 543 -1.59 -7.66 21.70
CA ALA A 543 -2.09 -6.32 22.01
C ALA A 543 -2.42 -5.51 20.73
N ALA A 544 -1.60 -5.63 19.68
CA ALA A 544 -1.90 -4.99 18.39
C ALA A 544 -3.18 -5.56 17.75
N PHE A 545 -3.37 -6.89 17.80
CA PHE A 545 -4.62 -7.53 17.34
C PHE A 545 -5.85 -7.13 18.17
N THR A 546 -5.69 -6.89 19.48
CA THR A 546 -6.76 -6.37 20.34
C THR A 546 -7.21 -4.98 19.89
N VAL A 547 -6.27 -4.09 19.51
CA VAL A 547 -6.63 -2.77 18.96
C VAL A 547 -7.45 -2.91 17.68
N MET A 548 -7.05 -3.81 16.78
CA MET A 548 -7.80 -4.10 15.55
C MET A 548 -9.22 -4.59 15.86
N ARG A 549 -9.36 -5.57 16.77
CA ARG A 549 -10.65 -6.12 17.22
C ARG A 549 -11.59 -5.04 17.76
N GLU A 550 -11.06 -4.08 18.51
CA GLU A 550 -11.85 -3.05 19.19
C GLU A 550 -12.06 -1.79 18.35
N THR A 551 -11.51 -1.73 17.13
CA THR A 551 -11.58 -0.54 16.26
C THR A 551 -13.02 -0.05 16.02
N PRO A 552 -14.02 -0.89 15.68
CA PRO A 552 -15.39 -0.42 15.46
C PRO A 552 -15.97 0.36 16.65
N GLY A 553 -15.73 -0.11 17.88
CA GLY A 553 -16.24 0.54 19.09
C GLY A 553 -15.47 1.80 19.52
N ARG A 554 -14.31 2.07 18.92
CA ARG A 554 -13.42 3.19 19.28
C ARG A 554 -13.53 4.39 18.32
N LEU A 555 -14.32 4.28 17.25
CA LEU A 555 -14.46 5.30 16.19
C LEU A 555 -15.83 6.01 16.15
N THR A 556 -16.65 5.88 17.20
CA THR A 556 -18.02 6.43 17.23
C THR A 556 -18.10 7.95 17.47
N ALA A 557 -17.03 8.60 17.94
CA ALA A 557 -17.01 10.04 18.25
C ALA A 557 -16.36 10.95 17.17
N PRO A 558 -15.30 10.55 16.45
CA PRO A 558 -14.62 11.38 15.46
C PRO A 558 -15.50 11.92 14.34
N ALA A 559 -15.09 13.07 13.79
CA ALA A 559 -15.74 13.72 12.65
C ALA A 559 -17.25 13.95 12.83
N GLY A 560 -17.70 14.27 14.04
CA GLY A 560 -19.12 14.45 14.36
C GLY A 560 -19.89 13.13 14.51
N GLY A 561 -19.19 12.01 14.71
CA GLY A 561 -19.77 10.69 14.93
C GLY A 561 -20.27 9.98 13.66
N ARG A 562 -19.79 10.40 12.48
CA ARG A 562 -20.15 9.76 11.19
C ARG A 562 -19.07 8.82 10.66
N LEU A 563 -17.86 8.91 11.21
CA LEU A 563 -16.72 8.17 10.67
C LEU A 563 -16.94 6.65 10.77
N ASP A 564 -17.52 6.15 11.86
CA ASP A 564 -17.77 4.72 12.05
C ASP A 564 -18.72 4.16 10.99
N ASP A 565 -19.75 4.91 10.59
CA ASP A 565 -20.63 4.53 9.50
C ASP A 565 -19.91 4.51 8.15
N GLU A 566 -19.09 5.54 7.87
CA GLU A 566 -18.31 5.64 6.64
C GLU A 566 -17.35 4.46 6.46
N VAL A 567 -16.72 3.99 7.55
CA VAL A 567 -15.67 2.96 7.49
C VAL A 567 -16.12 1.57 7.95
N ARG A 568 -17.39 1.39 8.30
CA ARG A 568 -17.94 0.18 8.93
C ARG A 568 -17.51 -1.12 8.24
N PRO A 569 -17.62 -1.28 6.90
CA PRO A 569 -17.24 -2.52 6.24
C PRO A 569 -15.77 -2.92 6.50
N TRP A 570 -14.86 -1.94 6.46
CA TRP A 570 -13.44 -2.16 6.68
C TRP A 570 -13.10 -2.34 8.16
N THR A 571 -13.76 -1.63 9.07
CA THR A 571 -13.51 -1.80 10.51
C THR A 571 -14.05 -3.11 11.04
N ASP A 572 -15.20 -3.58 10.53
CA ASP A 572 -15.74 -4.89 10.90
C ASP A 572 -14.82 -6.00 10.40
N GLN A 573 -14.33 -5.89 9.16
CA GLN A 573 -13.34 -6.84 8.64
C GLN A 573 -12.02 -6.79 9.41
N LEU A 574 -11.55 -5.59 9.77
CA LEU A 574 -10.37 -5.42 10.60
C LEU A 574 -10.57 -6.06 11.98
N ALA A 575 -11.78 -5.96 12.54
CA ALA A 575 -12.10 -6.58 13.81
C ALA A 575 -12.11 -8.11 13.75
N ARG A 576 -12.63 -8.70 12.66
CA ARG A 576 -12.53 -10.15 12.39
C ARG A 576 -11.08 -10.60 12.33
N TYR A 577 -10.24 -9.89 11.57
CA TYR A 577 -8.80 -10.17 11.53
C TYR A 577 -8.12 -9.99 12.89
N GLY A 578 -8.50 -8.98 13.67
CA GLY A 578 -8.03 -8.80 15.04
C GLY A 578 -8.36 -10.00 15.92
N ARG A 579 -9.62 -10.47 15.88
CA ARG A 579 -10.04 -11.67 16.62
C ARG A 579 -9.31 -12.93 16.15
N ALA A 580 -9.17 -13.12 14.84
CA ALA A 580 -8.43 -14.23 14.26
C ALA A 580 -6.94 -14.19 14.64
N GLY A 581 -6.34 -13.01 14.68
CA GLY A 581 -4.96 -12.80 15.10
C GLY A 581 -4.73 -13.12 16.58
N GLU A 582 -5.64 -12.72 17.47
CA GLU A 582 -5.61 -13.12 18.88
C GLU A 582 -5.64 -14.65 19.03
N LEU A 583 -6.61 -15.32 18.37
CA LEU A 583 -6.74 -16.77 18.41
C LEU A 583 -5.53 -17.48 17.81
N ALA A 584 -4.94 -16.93 16.76
CA ALA A 584 -3.72 -17.46 16.15
C ALA A 584 -2.52 -17.41 17.11
N VAL A 585 -2.35 -16.30 17.85
CA VAL A 585 -1.31 -16.19 18.88
C VAL A 585 -1.60 -17.16 20.02
N ASP A 586 -2.83 -17.22 20.50
CA ASP A 586 -3.26 -18.10 21.60
C ASP A 586 -3.05 -19.59 21.23
N LEU A 587 -3.39 -20.00 19.99
CA LEU A 587 -3.16 -21.34 19.43
C LEU A 587 -1.68 -21.72 19.47
N LEU A 588 -0.83 -20.86 18.89
CA LEU A 588 0.59 -21.11 18.76
C LEU A 588 1.30 -21.14 20.12
N GLN A 589 0.80 -20.36 21.08
CA GLN A 589 1.26 -20.36 22.47
C GLN A 589 0.84 -21.62 23.22
N ALA A 590 -0.40 -22.11 23.03
CA ALA A 590 -0.86 -23.38 23.58
C ALA A 590 0.00 -24.56 23.07
N GLN A 591 0.28 -24.60 21.76
CA GLN A 591 1.18 -25.60 21.17
C GLN A 591 2.59 -25.55 21.76
N ALA A 592 3.11 -24.35 22.03
CA ALA A 592 4.43 -24.16 22.60
C ALA A 592 4.53 -24.65 24.06
N ARG A 593 3.40 -24.73 24.77
CA ARG A 593 3.27 -25.31 26.11
C ARG A 593 2.87 -26.79 26.11
N GLY A 594 2.65 -27.38 24.93
CA GLY A 594 2.13 -28.75 24.81
C GLY A 594 0.65 -28.91 25.15
N ASP A 595 -0.10 -27.81 25.24
CA ASP A 595 -1.54 -27.79 25.50
C ASP A 595 -2.33 -28.03 24.20
N GLY A 596 -2.48 -29.31 23.83
CA GLY A 596 -3.22 -29.71 22.64
C GLY A 596 -4.72 -29.40 22.70
N ALA A 597 -5.31 -29.44 23.89
CA ALA A 597 -6.72 -29.08 24.07
C ALA A 597 -6.96 -27.60 23.78
N GLY A 598 -6.18 -26.71 24.39
CA GLY A 598 -6.25 -25.27 24.13
C GLY A 598 -5.94 -24.91 22.68
N ALA A 599 -4.92 -25.54 22.08
CA ALA A 599 -4.57 -25.33 20.68
C ALA A 599 -5.71 -25.73 19.73
N TRP A 600 -6.35 -26.88 19.98
CA TRP A 600 -7.45 -27.37 19.15
C TRP A 600 -8.71 -26.50 19.23
N GLN A 601 -9.06 -26.05 20.44
CA GLN A 601 -10.18 -25.12 20.63
C GLN A 601 -9.95 -23.80 19.88
N ALA A 602 -8.73 -23.25 19.97
CA ALA A 602 -8.37 -22.04 19.24
C ALA A 602 -8.38 -22.25 17.71
N GLN A 603 -7.97 -23.43 17.23
CA GLN A 603 -8.01 -23.78 15.81
C GLN A 603 -9.45 -23.81 15.28
N LEU A 604 -10.37 -24.47 15.98
CA LEU A 604 -11.77 -24.55 15.58
C LEU A 604 -12.45 -23.16 15.56
N ALA A 605 -12.14 -22.32 16.55
CA ALA A 605 -12.63 -20.94 16.55
C ALA A 605 -12.06 -20.11 15.39
N LEU A 606 -10.81 -20.37 15.00
CA LEU A 606 -10.16 -19.70 13.88
C LEU A 606 -10.72 -20.15 12.51
N GLU A 607 -11.11 -21.41 12.36
CA GLU A 607 -11.71 -21.93 11.13
C GLU A 607 -12.97 -21.17 10.74
N GLY A 608 -13.94 -21.02 11.65
CA GLY A 608 -15.17 -20.27 11.39
C GLY A 608 -14.91 -18.80 11.04
N LEU A 609 -14.00 -18.13 11.77
CA LEU A 609 -13.64 -16.74 11.47
C LEU A 609 -12.96 -16.58 10.11
N ARG A 610 -12.21 -17.58 9.64
CA ARG A 610 -11.57 -17.52 8.32
C ARG A 610 -12.59 -17.58 7.18
N GLU A 611 -13.67 -18.32 7.37
CA GLU A 611 -14.80 -18.34 6.42
C GLU A 611 -15.47 -16.97 6.39
N GLU A 612 -15.79 -16.39 7.55
CA GLU A 612 -16.36 -15.03 7.65
C GLU A 612 -15.44 -13.96 7.04
N ILE A 613 -14.12 -14.08 7.22
CA ILE A 613 -13.13 -13.19 6.63
C ILE A 613 -13.12 -13.31 5.10
N ALA A 614 -13.24 -14.53 4.56
CA ALA A 614 -13.23 -14.78 3.13
C ALA A 614 -14.51 -14.29 2.43
N ASP A 615 -15.65 -14.33 3.13
CA ASP A 615 -16.96 -13.89 2.62
C ASP A 615 -17.16 -12.36 2.67
N SER A 616 -16.25 -11.63 3.32
CA SER A 616 -16.32 -10.16 3.42
C SER A 616 -16.04 -9.48 2.09
N GLY A 617 -16.90 -8.52 1.70
CA GLY A 617 -16.68 -7.64 0.56
C GLY A 617 -15.63 -6.54 0.78
N ALA A 618 -15.11 -6.39 2.00
CA ALA A 618 -14.08 -5.40 2.35
C ALA A 618 -12.68 -6.04 2.48
N THR A 619 -11.67 -5.32 1.99
CA THR A 619 -10.26 -5.69 2.00
C THR A 619 -9.45 -4.79 2.93
N VAL A 620 -8.78 -5.39 3.91
CA VAL A 620 -7.80 -4.74 4.82
C VAL A 620 -6.58 -5.63 5.02
N GLY A 621 -5.42 -5.04 5.29
CA GLY A 621 -4.17 -5.74 5.56
C GLY A 621 -3.72 -6.66 4.41
N LYS A 622 -4.00 -6.25 3.17
CA LYS A 622 -3.75 -7.01 1.94
C LYS A 622 -2.30 -7.48 1.88
N GLY A 623 -2.12 -8.78 1.66
CA GLY A 623 -0.79 -9.39 1.58
C GLY A 623 -0.05 -9.55 2.92
N VAL A 624 -0.68 -9.22 4.06
CA VAL A 624 -0.07 -9.38 5.40
C VAL A 624 -0.92 -10.27 6.30
N LEU A 625 -2.18 -9.89 6.56
CA LEU A 625 -3.02 -10.58 7.55
C LEU A 625 -3.44 -11.98 7.10
N GLY A 626 -3.92 -12.12 5.85
CA GLY A 626 -4.25 -13.42 5.26
C GLY A 626 -3.06 -14.39 5.23
N PRO A 627 -1.89 -13.98 4.69
CA PRO A 627 -0.67 -14.79 4.72
C PRO A 627 -0.23 -15.20 6.14
N PHE A 628 -0.36 -14.32 7.14
CA PHE A 628 -0.10 -14.68 8.53
C PHE A 628 -1.01 -15.82 9.01
N LEU A 629 -2.33 -15.72 8.81
CA LEU A 629 -3.28 -16.77 9.20
C LEU A 629 -3.07 -18.08 8.42
N ASN A 630 -2.65 -18.00 7.16
CA ASN A 630 -2.28 -19.17 6.36
C ASN A 630 -1.05 -19.88 6.92
N ARG A 631 -0.03 -19.11 7.33
CA ARG A 631 1.15 -19.67 8.00
C ARG A 631 0.76 -20.34 9.31
N VAL A 632 -0.06 -19.69 10.14
CA VAL A 632 -0.55 -20.25 11.42
C VAL A 632 -1.26 -21.60 11.20
N ARG A 633 -2.16 -21.69 10.20
CA ARG A 633 -2.83 -22.96 9.87
C ARG A 633 -1.83 -24.04 9.50
N LYS A 634 -0.88 -23.74 8.62
CA LYS A 634 0.16 -24.71 8.21
C LYS A 634 0.97 -25.22 9.40
N GLU A 635 1.37 -24.33 10.30
CA GLU A 635 2.06 -24.72 11.54
C GLU A 635 1.17 -25.61 12.43
N SER A 636 -0.13 -25.31 12.50
CA SER A 636 -1.07 -26.12 13.29
C SER A 636 -1.33 -27.50 12.71
N ASP A 637 -1.51 -27.58 11.40
CA ASP A 637 -1.71 -28.84 10.69
C ASP A 637 -0.48 -29.74 10.87
N GLY A 638 0.72 -29.18 10.72
CA GLY A 638 1.98 -29.87 11.00
C GLY A 638 2.09 -30.33 12.45
N TRP A 639 1.78 -29.48 13.43
CA TRP A 639 1.81 -29.83 14.86
C TRP A 639 0.89 -31.01 15.21
N ASN A 640 -0.28 -31.07 14.56
CA ASN A 640 -1.22 -32.20 14.66
C ASN A 640 -0.84 -33.40 13.78
N GLY A 641 0.13 -33.23 12.86
CA GLY A 641 0.55 -34.21 11.85
C GLY A 641 -0.49 -34.44 10.75
N ALA A 642 -1.47 -33.54 10.61
CA ALA A 642 -2.53 -33.61 9.61
C ALA A 642 -2.04 -33.34 8.17
N ASP A 643 -0.83 -32.82 8.02
CA ASP A 643 -0.13 -32.64 6.74
C ASP A 643 0.62 -33.90 6.26
N ARG A 644 0.56 -34.99 7.04
CA ARG A 644 1.24 -36.25 6.75
C ARG A 644 0.29 -37.25 6.10
N ASP A 645 0.85 -38.17 5.31
CA ASP A 645 0.11 -39.33 4.83
C ASP A 645 -0.17 -40.28 6.02
N ALA A 646 -1.45 -40.40 6.37
CA ALA A 646 -1.90 -41.26 7.44
C ALA A 646 -2.09 -42.72 6.99
N GLY A 647 -2.10 -43.01 5.69
CA GLY A 647 -2.50 -44.29 5.10
C GLY A 647 -3.93 -44.31 4.58
N THR A 648 -4.40 -45.48 4.14
CA THR A 648 -5.73 -45.61 3.52
C THR A 648 -6.83 -45.60 4.58
N VAL A 649 -7.75 -44.64 4.48
CA VAL A 649 -8.87 -44.50 5.42
C VAL A 649 -10.07 -45.31 4.94
N THR A 650 -10.61 -46.16 5.82
CA THR A 650 -11.89 -46.85 5.65
C THR A 650 -12.85 -46.40 6.74
N LYS A 651 -14.04 -45.96 6.35
CA LYS A 651 -15.09 -45.50 7.27
C LYS A 651 -16.24 -46.49 7.27
N ASP A 652 -16.50 -47.06 8.43
CA ASP A 652 -17.67 -47.91 8.69
C ASP A 652 -18.68 -47.17 9.58
N ALA A 653 -19.86 -47.76 9.81
CA ALA A 653 -20.93 -47.16 10.59
C ALA A 653 -20.50 -46.71 12.00
N ASN A 654 -19.60 -47.47 12.63
CA ASN A 654 -19.15 -47.24 14.01
C ASN A 654 -17.63 -47.10 14.15
N SER A 655 -16.88 -47.01 13.04
CA SER A 655 -15.42 -46.90 13.12
C SER A 655 -14.79 -46.12 11.98
N TYR A 656 -13.71 -45.43 12.31
CA TYR A 656 -12.78 -44.84 11.36
C TYR A 656 -11.47 -45.60 11.45
N THR A 657 -11.18 -46.43 10.46
CA THR A 657 -9.99 -47.29 10.42
C THR A 657 -8.99 -46.74 9.42
N ILE A 658 -7.73 -46.70 9.83
CA ILE A 658 -6.60 -46.35 8.99
C ILE A 658 -5.75 -47.59 8.82
N GLN A 659 -5.62 -48.04 7.59
CA GLN A 659 -4.73 -49.13 7.19
C GLN A 659 -3.35 -48.58 6.88
N LEU A 660 -2.33 -49.09 7.58
CA LEU A 660 -0.94 -48.63 7.45
C LEU A 660 -0.19 -49.30 6.29
N GLY A 661 -0.83 -50.28 5.62
CA GLY A 661 -0.28 -51.03 4.49
C GLY A 661 0.79 -52.06 4.84
N ARG A 662 1.48 -51.90 5.98
CA ARG A 662 2.46 -52.85 6.54
C ARG A 662 2.54 -52.73 8.05
N THR A 663 3.01 -53.79 8.71
CA THR A 663 3.30 -53.80 10.15
C THR A 663 4.51 -52.93 10.46
N ARG A 664 4.30 -51.79 11.11
CA ARG A 664 5.36 -50.81 11.42
C ARG A 664 5.22 -50.24 12.84
N PRO A 665 6.32 -49.77 13.45
CA PRO A 665 6.25 -49.18 14.79
C PRO A 665 5.45 -47.88 14.75
N VAL A 666 4.50 -47.76 15.66
CA VAL A 666 3.74 -46.54 15.94
C VAL A 666 4.21 -46.04 17.31
N ASP A 667 4.58 -44.77 17.41
CA ASP A 667 5.03 -44.11 18.64
C ASP A 667 3.88 -43.42 19.37
N ALA A 668 2.97 -42.81 18.61
CA ALA A 668 1.76 -42.19 19.12
C ALA A 668 0.68 -42.14 18.05
N VAL A 669 -0.56 -41.89 18.46
CA VAL A 669 -1.65 -41.50 17.56
C VAL A 669 -2.28 -40.23 18.08
N THR A 670 -2.39 -39.22 17.22
CA THR A 670 -3.12 -37.97 17.49
C THR A 670 -4.50 -38.05 16.84
N VAL A 671 -5.55 -37.80 17.60
CA VAL A 671 -6.93 -37.79 17.12
C VAL A 671 -7.55 -36.44 17.44
N THR A 672 -8.17 -35.84 16.42
CA THR A 672 -8.98 -34.63 16.58
C THR A 672 -10.44 -34.88 16.24
N THR A 673 -11.33 -34.37 17.07
CA THR A 673 -12.79 -34.48 16.94
C THR A 673 -13.47 -33.15 17.28
N ASP A 674 -14.73 -33.01 16.88
CA ASP A 674 -15.53 -31.91 17.42
C ASP A 674 -15.63 -32.03 18.97
N PRO A 675 -15.44 -30.94 19.73
CA PRO A 675 -15.50 -30.96 21.19
C PRO A 675 -16.90 -31.27 21.74
N GLY A 676 -16.96 -31.83 22.95
CA GLY A 676 -18.20 -32.00 23.70
C GLY A 676 -18.44 -33.41 24.24
N SER A 677 -19.53 -33.57 25.00
CA SER A 677 -19.89 -34.82 25.70
C SER A 677 -20.14 -36.01 24.77
N ARG A 678 -20.31 -35.76 23.47
CA ARG A 678 -20.50 -36.82 22.46
C ARG A 678 -19.28 -37.71 22.29
N ALA A 679 -18.07 -37.25 22.63
CA ALA A 679 -16.87 -38.09 22.64
C ALA A 679 -16.87 -39.16 23.75
N ALA A 680 -17.78 -39.05 24.72
CA ALA A 680 -17.88 -40.02 25.81
C ALA A 680 -18.19 -41.43 25.28
N GLY A 681 -17.26 -42.35 25.50
CA GLY A 681 -17.37 -43.74 25.06
C GLY A 681 -16.70 -44.04 23.71
N ALA A 682 -16.17 -43.04 22.99
CA ALA A 682 -15.32 -43.30 21.84
C ALA A 682 -13.92 -43.71 22.29
N VAL A 683 -13.38 -44.76 21.69
CA VAL A 683 -12.07 -45.31 22.03
C VAL A 683 -11.15 -45.39 20.83
N LEU A 684 -9.85 -45.28 21.10
CA LEU A 684 -8.80 -45.45 20.11
C LEU A 684 -8.17 -46.83 20.29
N GLU A 685 -7.98 -47.55 19.19
CA GLU A 685 -7.39 -48.89 19.16
C GLU A 685 -6.32 -49.03 18.07
N ALA A 686 -5.39 -49.97 18.25
CA ALA A 686 -4.41 -50.37 17.25
C ALA A 686 -4.45 -51.88 17.02
N HIS A 687 -4.41 -52.31 15.76
CA HIS A 687 -4.35 -53.72 15.40
C HIS A 687 -2.90 -54.20 15.38
N VAL A 688 -2.60 -55.25 16.15
CA VAL A 688 -1.30 -55.89 16.20
C VAL A 688 -1.43 -57.28 15.56
N PRO A 689 -0.73 -57.57 14.46
CA PRO A 689 -0.80 -58.88 13.80
C PRO A 689 -0.55 -60.03 14.78
N GLY A 690 -1.47 -60.99 14.82
CA GLY A 690 -1.42 -62.14 15.74
C GLY A 690 -1.97 -61.89 17.15
N GLU A 691 -2.15 -60.64 17.57
CA GLU A 691 -2.76 -60.27 18.87
C GLU A 691 -4.16 -59.65 18.73
N GLY A 692 -4.49 -59.09 17.55
CA GLY A 692 -5.77 -58.43 17.28
C GLY A 692 -5.80 -56.96 17.70
N TRP A 693 -7.00 -56.42 17.94
CA TRP A 693 -7.20 -55.01 18.31
C TRP A 693 -6.88 -54.77 19.79
N ARG A 694 -6.00 -53.81 20.06
CA ARG A 694 -5.58 -53.39 21.41
C ARG A 694 -6.08 -51.98 21.71
N LEU A 695 -6.70 -51.80 22.88
CA LEU A 695 -7.15 -50.51 23.37
C LEU A 695 -5.97 -49.59 23.71
N LEU A 696 -5.97 -48.39 23.15
CA LEU A 696 -5.00 -47.33 23.45
C LEU A 696 -5.54 -46.30 24.46
N GLY A 697 -6.86 -46.14 24.54
CA GLY A 697 -7.52 -45.30 25.55
C GLY A 697 -8.79 -44.61 25.04
N PRO A 698 -9.53 -43.92 25.92
CA PRO A 698 -10.69 -43.13 25.54
C PRO A 698 -10.28 -41.84 24.81
N LEU A 699 -11.15 -41.34 23.93
CA LEU A 699 -10.99 -40.00 23.38
C LEU A 699 -11.37 -38.93 24.41
N SER A 700 -10.61 -37.84 24.40
CA SER A 700 -10.84 -36.67 25.24
C SER A 700 -12.10 -35.90 24.80
N SER A 701 -12.89 -35.44 25.78
CA SER A 701 -14.02 -34.54 25.56
C SER A 701 -13.62 -33.15 25.06
N SER A 702 -12.33 -32.77 25.21
CA SER A 702 -11.78 -31.53 24.63
C SER A 702 -11.72 -31.55 23.10
N GLY A 703 -11.89 -32.72 22.48
CA GLY A 703 -11.76 -32.92 21.05
C GLY A 703 -10.32 -33.16 20.57
N TRP A 704 -9.34 -33.16 21.47
CA TRP A 704 -7.94 -33.47 21.12
C TRP A 704 -7.39 -34.56 22.02
N THR A 705 -6.89 -35.64 21.41
CA THR A 705 -6.34 -36.81 22.12
C THR A 705 -4.99 -37.19 21.53
N GLN A 706 -3.99 -37.41 22.38
CA GLN A 706 -2.73 -38.04 22.01
C GLN A 706 -2.48 -39.27 22.87
N ALA A 707 -2.49 -40.44 22.23
CA ALA A 707 -2.18 -41.70 22.88
C ALA A 707 -0.76 -42.14 22.51
N ALA A 708 0.12 -42.27 23.50
CA ALA A 708 1.43 -42.89 23.31
C ALA A 708 1.27 -44.41 23.25
N THR A 709 1.84 -45.03 22.22
CA THR A 709 1.71 -46.47 21.96
C THR A 709 2.92 -47.27 22.45
N LYS A 710 3.95 -46.59 23.00
CA LYS A 710 5.17 -47.21 23.56
C LYS A 710 5.87 -48.17 22.59
N GLY A 711 5.88 -47.86 21.30
CA GLY A 711 6.58 -48.63 20.26
C GLY A 711 5.82 -49.87 19.75
N LEU A 712 4.50 -49.95 19.97
CA LEU A 712 3.64 -50.99 19.37
C LEU A 712 3.87 -51.10 17.86
N ARG A 713 4.01 -52.32 17.35
CA ARG A 713 4.04 -52.58 15.90
C ARG A 713 2.63 -52.91 15.42
N ALA A 714 2.05 -52.00 14.65
CA ALA A 714 0.68 -52.12 14.18
C ALA A 714 0.63 -52.06 12.64
N ASP A 715 -0.39 -52.68 12.06
CA ASP A 715 -0.75 -52.60 10.64
C ASP A 715 -2.03 -51.81 10.39
N ALA A 716 -2.82 -51.52 11.44
CA ALA A 716 -3.97 -50.62 11.40
C ALA A 716 -4.18 -49.88 12.72
N VAL A 717 -4.80 -48.68 12.66
CA VAL A 717 -5.33 -47.96 13.84
C VAL A 717 -6.78 -47.58 13.59
N ARG A 718 -7.62 -47.57 14.61
CA ARG A 718 -9.02 -47.16 14.45
C ARG A 718 -9.57 -46.37 15.62
N VAL A 719 -10.50 -45.48 15.33
CA VAL A 719 -11.41 -44.89 16.31
C VAL A 719 -12.72 -45.68 16.27
N VAL A 720 -13.16 -46.20 17.40
CA VAL A 720 -14.46 -46.86 17.56
C VAL A 720 -15.42 -45.91 18.28
N LEU A 721 -16.57 -45.68 17.67
CA LEU A 721 -17.63 -44.84 18.22
C LEU A 721 -18.61 -45.69 19.06
N PRO A 722 -19.16 -45.16 20.15
CA PRO A 722 -20.14 -45.87 20.95
C PRO A 722 -21.39 -46.14 20.11
N VAL A 723 -21.85 -47.40 20.10
CA VAL A 723 -23.12 -47.79 19.49
C VAL A 723 -24.24 -47.22 20.34
N ALA A 724 -25.19 -46.50 19.75
CA ALA A 724 -26.42 -46.14 20.44
C ALA A 724 -27.18 -47.42 20.80
N VAL A 725 -27.05 -47.90 22.04
CA VAL A 725 -27.83 -49.02 22.52
C VAL A 725 -29.26 -48.50 22.75
N PRO A 726 -30.30 -49.00 22.06
CA PRO A 726 -31.66 -48.64 22.41
C PRO A 726 -31.95 -49.24 23.80
N SER A 727 -32.03 -48.38 24.80
CA SER A 727 -32.49 -48.76 26.14
C SER A 727 -34.00 -49.05 26.07
N PHE A 728 -34.37 -50.32 26.01
CA PHE A 728 -35.74 -50.77 26.24
C PHE A 728 -35.91 -51.14 27.72
N THR A 729 -36.63 -50.32 28.47
CA THR A 729 -37.26 -50.71 29.73
C THR A 729 -38.77 -50.55 29.58
N GLY A 730 -39.46 -51.64 29.23
CA GLY A 730 -40.92 -51.70 29.18
C GLY A 730 -41.47 -52.59 28.06
N THR A 731 -42.51 -53.35 28.39
CA THR A 731 -43.30 -54.18 27.45
C THR A 731 -43.96 -53.32 26.36
N ALA A 732 -43.80 -53.73 25.10
CA ALA A 732 -44.21 -52.99 23.90
C ALA A 732 -45.72 -52.95 23.64
N PRO A 733 -46.24 -51.85 23.05
CA PRO A 733 -47.38 -51.84 22.14
C PRO A 733 -46.95 -51.54 20.67
N PRO A 734 -47.82 -51.77 19.66
CA PRO A 734 -47.41 -51.85 18.26
C PRO A 734 -47.28 -50.49 17.56
N LEU A 735 -46.16 -50.36 16.82
CA LEU A 735 -45.90 -49.58 15.59
C LEU A 735 -46.55 -48.19 15.40
N LEU A 736 -45.68 -47.17 15.45
CA LEU A 736 -45.77 -45.94 14.63
C LEU A 736 -44.44 -45.83 13.83
N PRO A 737 -44.46 -45.64 12.50
CA PRO A 737 -43.26 -45.33 11.74
C PRO A 737 -43.04 -43.81 11.78
N GLY A 738 -42.06 -43.34 12.55
CA GLY A 738 -41.74 -41.92 12.54
C GLY A 738 -40.67 -41.48 13.53
N ARG A 739 -39.54 -41.03 12.97
CA ARG A 739 -38.40 -40.32 13.59
C ARG A 739 -37.51 -41.14 14.53
N GLY A 740 -36.54 -41.82 13.92
CA GLY A 740 -35.29 -42.16 14.60
C GLY A 740 -34.59 -40.90 15.07
N THR A 741 -34.49 -40.72 16.39
CA THR A 741 -33.55 -39.81 17.05
C THR A 741 -32.44 -40.67 17.67
N GLY A 742 -31.60 -41.26 16.82
CA GLY A 742 -30.49 -42.13 17.22
C GLY A 742 -29.16 -41.39 17.10
N GLY A 743 -28.51 -41.13 18.22
CA GLY A 743 -27.31 -40.28 18.32
C GLY A 743 -26.10 -40.80 17.56
N ALA A 744 -25.57 -39.97 16.66
CA ALA A 744 -24.26 -40.17 16.06
C ALA A 744 -23.16 -39.67 17.01
N GLY A 745 -22.09 -40.45 17.18
CA GLY A 745 -20.92 -40.13 18.00
C GLY A 745 -20.16 -38.86 17.57
N PRO A 746 -18.99 -38.55 18.16
CA PRO A 746 -18.25 -37.35 17.82
C PRO A 746 -17.84 -37.37 16.33
N LYS A 747 -17.93 -36.24 15.65
CA LYS A 747 -17.41 -36.12 14.29
C LYS A 747 -15.88 -36.15 14.36
N VAL A 748 -15.30 -37.27 13.94
CA VAL A 748 -13.85 -37.42 13.79
C VAL A 748 -13.38 -36.56 12.63
N ARG A 749 -12.40 -35.69 12.90
CA ARG A 749 -11.80 -34.81 11.89
C ARG A 749 -10.52 -35.41 11.35
N THR A 750 -9.59 -35.78 12.22
CA THR A 750 -8.33 -36.42 11.84
C THR A 750 -7.96 -37.55 12.79
N VAL A 751 -7.30 -38.58 12.26
CA VAL A 751 -6.62 -39.64 13.01
C VAL A 751 -5.23 -39.76 12.38
N VAL A 752 -4.19 -39.49 13.15
CA VAL A 752 -2.81 -39.35 12.66
C VAL A 752 -1.87 -40.25 13.46
N PRO A 753 -1.42 -41.38 12.88
CA PRO A 753 -0.36 -42.18 13.48
C PRO A 753 1.01 -41.52 13.27
N TRP A 754 1.82 -41.48 14.33
CA TRP A 754 3.22 -41.07 14.31
C TRP A 754 4.10 -42.32 14.31
N PHE A 755 4.94 -42.46 13.29
CA PHE A 755 5.68 -43.70 13.07
C PHE A 755 7.10 -43.66 13.64
N GLY A 756 7.50 -44.75 14.28
CA GLY A 756 8.81 -44.90 14.89
C GLY A 756 9.94 -45.11 13.88
N ASP A 757 9.61 -45.61 12.69
CA ASP A 757 10.52 -45.94 11.59
C ASP A 757 10.76 -44.76 10.62
N GLU A 758 10.18 -43.59 10.90
CA GLU A 758 10.45 -42.36 10.15
C GLU A 758 11.57 -41.53 10.79
N PRO A 759 12.31 -40.74 9.99
CA PRO A 759 13.31 -39.82 10.51
C PRO A 759 12.72 -38.90 11.58
N ALA A 760 13.49 -38.66 12.65
CA ALA A 760 13.02 -37.81 13.74
C ALA A 760 12.71 -36.38 13.26
N ALA A 761 13.48 -35.86 12.33
CA ALA A 761 13.14 -34.69 11.54
C ALA A 761 13.61 -34.91 10.10
N ARG A 762 12.86 -34.39 9.12
CA ARG A 762 13.28 -34.36 7.72
C ARG A 762 14.17 -33.14 7.50
N LEU A 763 15.27 -33.32 6.78
CA LEU A 763 16.19 -32.26 6.38
C LEU A 763 16.02 -31.98 4.89
N ALA A 764 15.64 -30.75 4.55
CA ALA A 764 15.58 -30.27 3.17
C ALA A 764 16.33 -28.95 3.04
N LEU A 765 16.96 -28.71 1.90
CA LEU A 765 17.53 -27.41 1.58
C LEU A 765 16.49 -26.55 0.89
N VAL A 766 16.35 -25.29 1.31
CA VAL A 766 15.46 -24.33 0.62
C VAL A 766 15.94 -24.10 -0.82
N ARG A 767 17.25 -24.17 -1.04
CA ARG A 767 17.88 -24.26 -2.36
C ARG A 767 18.99 -25.30 -2.31
N GLY A 768 18.97 -26.27 -3.22
CA GLY A 768 20.00 -27.30 -3.33
C GLY A 768 21.32 -26.81 -3.93
N GLU A 769 21.35 -25.57 -4.44
CA GLU A 769 22.48 -24.99 -5.15
C GLU A 769 22.72 -23.54 -4.71
N THR A 770 23.98 -23.11 -4.67
CA THR A 770 24.35 -21.69 -4.47
C THR A 770 25.61 -21.33 -5.24
N ASP A 771 25.63 -20.12 -5.81
CA ASP A 771 26.78 -19.58 -6.52
C ASP A 771 27.58 -18.68 -5.58
N ALA A 772 28.89 -18.89 -5.52
CA ALA A 772 29.79 -18.12 -4.66
C ALA A 772 30.99 -17.61 -5.46
N VAL A 773 31.43 -16.38 -5.16
CA VAL A 773 32.66 -15.82 -5.73
C VAL A 773 33.84 -16.26 -4.87
N ILE A 774 34.89 -16.79 -5.51
CA ILE A 774 36.15 -17.14 -4.86
C ILE A 774 36.77 -15.89 -4.22
N GLY A 775 37.06 -15.95 -2.92
CA GLY A 775 37.54 -14.82 -2.12
C GLY A 775 36.47 -13.76 -1.82
N GLY A 776 35.20 -14.01 -2.17
CA GLY A 776 34.09 -13.09 -1.97
C GLY A 776 33.44 -13.18 -0.58
N SER A 777 32.35 -12.43 -0.40
CA SER A 777 31.56 -12.44 0.83
C SER A 777 30.85 -13.78 1.06
N PRO A 778 30.61 -14.18 2.33
CA PRO A 778 29.86 -15.40 2.64
C PRO A 778 28.48 -15.45 1.98
N GLN A 779 28.11 -16.62 1.46
CA GLN A 779 26.77 -16.92 0.94
C GLN A 779 25.95 -17.61 2.02
N ARG A 780 24.71 -17.17 2.22
CA ARG A 780 23.78 -17.77 3.19
C ARG A 780 22.73 -18.62 2.47
N VAL A 781 22.63 -19.88 2.88
CA VAL A 781 21.57 -20.82 2.48
C VAL A 781 20.79 -21.24 3.73
N GLU A 782 19.55 -21.67 3.56
CA GLU A 782 18.71 -22.15 4.66
C GLU A 782 18.44 -23.66 4.55
N ALA A 783 18.72 -24.37 5.64
CA ALA A 783 18.33 -25.77 5.83
C ALA A 783 17.02 -25.83 6.61
N ARG A 784 15.96 -26.35 5.99
CA ARG A 784 14.64 -26.55 6.59
C ARG A 784 14.58 -27.90 7.27
N LEU A 785 14.36 -27.88 8.58
CA LEU A 785 14.15 -29.07 9.40
C LEU A 785 12.68 -29.21 9.75
N ALA A 786 12.02 -30.30 9.38
CA ALA A 786 10.61 -30.55 9.68
C ALA A 786 10.43 -31.69 10.69
N GLY A 787 9.77 -31.43 11.82
CA GLY A 787 9.60 -32.40 12.91
C GLY A 787 8.79 -33.62 12.48
N GLY A 788 9.34 -34.82 12.69
CA GLY A 788 8.71 -36.10 12.39
C GLY A 788 8.16 -36.84 13.61
N ARG A 789 8.29 -36.27 14.81
CA ARG A 789 7.93 -36.91 16.07
C ARG A 789 6.79 -36.16 16.77
N PRO A 790 6.01 -36.85 17.64
CA PRO A 790 4.94 -36.24 18.44
C PRO A 790 5.47 -35.41 19.63
N ALA A 791 6.73 -34.97 19.55
CA ALA A 791 7.49 -34.20 20.53
C ALA A 791 8.54 -33.33 19.82
N GLU A 792 9.17 -32.40 20.55
CA GLU A 792 10.29 -31.62 20.02
C GLU A 792 11.50 -32.50 19.69
N VAL A 793 12.26 -32.11 18.67
CA VAL A 793 13.48 -32.81 18.25
C VAL A 793 14.66 -31.86 18.42
N ARG A 794 15.65 -32.28 19.21
CA ARG A 794 16.87 -31.51 19.46
C ARG A 794 18.08 -32.25 18.89
N GLY A 795 18.95 -31.52 18.19
CA GLY A 795 20.16 -32.09 17.59
C GLY A 795 21.10 -31.02 17.07
N ALA A 796 22.28 -31.43 16.60
CA ALA A 796 23.20 -30.56 15.88
C ALA A 796 22.96 -30.72 14.36
N LEU A 797 22.83 -29.61 13.64
CA LEU A 797 23.00 -29.62 12.19
C LEU A 797 24.51 -29.67 11.94
N THR A 798 24.98 -30.68 11.21
CA THR A 798 26.40 -30.80 10.87
C THR A 798 26.60 -30.64 9.37
N ALA A 799 27.75 -30.10 8.99
CA ALA A 799 28.14 -29.91 7.59
C ALA A 799 29.51 -30.54 7.36
N GLU A 800 29.61 -31.42 6.36
CA GLU A 800 30.88 -31.97 5.88
C GLU A 800 31.47 -30.99 4.85
N ALA A 801 32.25 -30.02 5.31
CA ALA A 801 32.86 -29.04 4.40
C ALA A 801 33.99 -29.68 3.58
N PRO A 802 33.94 -29.66 2.23
CA PRO A 802 35.02 -30.17 1.40
C PRO A 802 36.26 -29.27 1.49
N LYS A 803 37.43 -29.81 1.12
CA LYS A 803 38.68 -29.05 1.10
C LYS A 803 38.54 -27.82 0.21
N GLY A 804 38.80 -26.64 0.77
CA GLY A 804 38.62 -25.36 0.06
C GLY A 804 37.27 -24.69 0.27
N ILE A 805 36.35 -25.22 1.08
CA ILE A 805 35.10 -24.52 1.45
C ILE A 805 35.01 -24.43 2.98
N ARG A 806 34.58 -23.27 3.50
CA ARG A 806 34.27 -23.13 4.93
C ARG A 806 32.77 -23.02 5.11
N VAL A 807 32.22 -23.82 6.03
CA VAL A 807 30.78 -23.86 6.31
C VAL A 807 30.56 -23.63 7.80
N THR A 808 29.65 -22.72 8.14
CA THR A 808 29.25 -22.43 9.52
C THR A 808 27.77 -22.73 9.69
N VAL A 809 27.46 -23.54 10.70
CA VAL A 809 26.10 -23.93 11.09
C VAL A 809 25.93 -23.81 12.61
N PRO A 810 24.71 -23.60 13.13
CA PRO A 810 24.45 -23.55 14.56
C PRO A 810 24.80 -24.87 15.26
N LYS A 811 25.41 -24.78 16.45
CA LYS A 811 25.84 -25.96 17.23
C LYS A 811 24.68 -26.84 17.72
N GLN A 812 23.53 -26.22 17.96
CA GLN A 812 22.34 -26.91 18.44
C GLN A 812 21.10 -26.27 17.81
N THR A 813 20.20 -27.11 17.35
CA THR A 813 18.92 -26.72 16.77
C THR A 813 17.80 -27.49 17.46
N THR A 814 16.70 -26.80 17.72
CA THR A 814 15.46 -27.39 18.22
C THR A 814 14.39 -27.24 17.15
N VAL A 815 13.77 -28.35 16.77
CA VAL A 815 12.63 -28.40 15.86
C VAL A 815 11.39 -28.66 16.71
N PRO A 816 10.47 -27.69 16.83
CA PRO A 816 9.24 -27.91 17.57
C PRO A 816 8.41 -29.05 16.95
N ARG A 817 7.61 -29.72 17.77
CA ARG A 817 6.69 -30.79 17.34
C ARG A 817 5.93 -30.39 16.07
N GLY A 818 6.04 -31.22 15.03
CA GLY A 818 5.29 -31.06 13.78
C GLY A 818 5.47 -29.73 13.03
N SER A 819 6.40 -28.88 13.48
CA SER A 819 6.70 -27.60 12.86
C SER A 819 7.95 -27.72 11.99
N SER A 820 8.22 -26.68 11.20
CA SER A 820 9.47 -26.54 10.46
C SER A 820 10.32 -25.42 11.04
N THR A 821 11.64 -25.62 11.07
CA THR A 821 12.62 -24.61 11.49
C THR A 821 13.65 -24.43 10.40
N ASP A 822 13.79 -23.20 9.90
CA ASP A 822 14.81 -22.83 8.93
C ASP A 822 16.09 -22.44 9.67
N VAL A 823 17.18 -23.10 9.33
CA VAL A 823 18.49 -23.01 9.99
C VAL A 823 19.48 -22.40 9.01
N PRO A 824 20.16 -21.29 9.35
CA PRO A 824 21.13 -20.69 8.45
C PRO A 824 22.38 -21.57 8.29
N VAL A 825 22.86 -21.67 7.06
CA VAL A 825 24.10 -22.32 6.64
C VAL A 825 24.93 -21.28 5.90
N ASP A 826 26.01 -20.81 6.53
CA ASP A 826 26.89 -19.78 5.97
C ASP A 826 28.10 -20.43 5.29
N ILE A 827 28.32 -20.08 4.03
CA ILE A 827 29.32 -20.70 3.15
C ILE A 827 30.31 -19.63 2.73
N THR A 828 31.60 -19.88 2.94
CA THR A 828 32.68 -19.01 2.47
C THR A 828 33.59 -19.81 1.56
N VAL A 829 33.95 -19.22 0.42
CA VAL A 829 34.90 -19.78 -0.55
C VAL A 829 36.20 -18.97 -0.47
N PRO A 830 37.24 -19.47 0.23
CA PRO A 830 38.55 -18.84 0.31
C PRO A 830 39.17 -18.55 -1.07
N ALA A 831 40.08 -17.56 -1.11
CA ALA A 831 40.68 -17.09 -2.36
C ALA A 831 41.56 -18.12 -3.09
N ASP A 832 42.09 -19.11 -2.36
CA ASP A 832 42.92 -20.21 -2.88
C ASP A 832 42.11 -21.39 -3.43
N THR A 833 40.78 -21.27 -3.44
CA THR A 833 39.88 -22.35 -3.89
C THR A 833 39.81 -22.41 -5.41
N PRO A 834 40.06 -23.57 -6.04
CA PRO A 834 39.85 -23.73 -7.48
C PRO A 834 38.39 -23.47 -7.87
N ALA A 835 38.16 -22.91 -9.07
CA ALA A 835 36.82 -22.83 -9.65
C ALA A 835 36.25 -24.23 -9.92
N GLY A 836 34.97 -24.42 -9.63
CA GLY A 836 34.31 -25.72 -9.76
C GLY A 836 33.08 -25.87 -8.87
N GLU A 837 32.49 -27.06 -8.89
CA GLU A 837 31.35 -27.41 -8.05
C GLU A 837 31.83 -28.22 -6.83
N TYR A 838 31.33 -27.85 -5.65
CA TYR A 838 31.67 -28.47 -4.38
C TYR A 838 30.40 -28.95 -3.70
N GLU A 839 30.35 -30.23 -3.38
CA GLU A 839 29.25 -30.80 -2.61
C GLU A 839 29.51 -30.60 -1.10
N VAL A 840 28.53 -30.03 -0.41
CA VAL A 840 28.51 -29.86 1.04
C VAL A 840 27.37 -30.71 1.61
N PRO A 841 27.66 -31.94 2.05
CA PRO A 841 26.68 -32.77 2.73
C PRO A 841 26.32 -32.17 4.10
N LEU A 842 25.04 -31.97 4.32
CA LEU A 842 24.44 -31.55 5.59
C LEU A 842 23.73 -32.74 6.21
N THR A 843 23.87 -32.93 7.52
CA THR A 843 23.14 -33.98 8.24
C THR A 843 22.47 -33.48 9.50
N PHE A 844 21.26 -33.99 9.75
CA PHE A 844 20.49 -33.75 10.98
C PHE A 844 19.60 -34.95 11.27
N GLY A 845 19.66 -35.49 12.49
CA GLY A 845 18.74 -36.54 12.94
C GLY A 845 18.75 -37.82 12.07
N GLY A 846 19.87 -38.13 11.42
CA GLY A 846 20.03 -39.29 10.52
C GLY A 846 19.73 -39.00 9.04
N GLU A 847 19.12 -37.85 8.72
CA GLU A 847 18.89 -37.41 7.35
C GLU A 847 20.12 -36.73 6.77
N ARG A 848 20.33 -36.87 5.45
CA ARG A 848 21.41 -36.24 4.69
C ARG A 848 20.82 -35.48 3.50
N SER A 849 21.25 -34.23 3.32
CA SER A 849 20.94 -33.43 2.13
C SER A 849 22.22 -32.76 1.65
N THR A 850 22.45 -32.69 0.34
CA THR A 850 23.70 -32.15 -0.22
C THR A 850 23.43 -30.80 -0.85
N LEU A 851 24.20 -29.79 -0.43
CA LEU A 851 24.22 -28.47 -1.06
C LEU A 851 25.35 -28.41 -2.08
N THR A 852 25.05 -28.07 -3.33
CA THR A 852 26.06 -27.83 -4.36
C THR A 852 26.47 -26.36 -4.35
N VAL A 853 27.73 -26.09 -4.02
CA VAL A 853 28.34 -24.76 -4.07
C VAL A 853 29.13 -24.62 -5.36
N ARG A 854 28.70 -23.73 -6.25
CA ARG A 854 29.43 -23.42 -7.49
C ARG A 854 30.34 -22.23 -7.26
N ALA A 855 31.65 -22.49 -7.19
CA ALA A 855 32.68 -21.49 -6.97
C ALA A 855 33.13 -20.90 -8.31
N PHE A 856 32.86 -19.62 -8.51
CA PHE A 856 33.25 -18.87 -9.71
C PHE A 856 34.39 -17.91 -9.40
N PRO A 857 35.32 -17.70 -10.34
CA PRO A 857 36.37 -16.71 -10.16
C PRO A 857 35.78 -15.28 -10.09
N PRO A 858 36.47 -14.35 -9.43
CA PRO A 858 36.06 -12.95 -9.43
C PRO A 858 36.11 -12.37 -10.85
N THR A 859 35.24 -11.38 -11.11
CA THR A 859 35.21 -10.64 -12.37
C THR A 859 35.66 -9.21 -12.17
N ALA A 860 36.30 -8.62 -13.18
CA ALA A 860 36.80 -7.25 -13.15
C ALA A 860 36.85 -6.64 -14.57
N GLY A 861 37.13 -5.33 -14.65
CA GLY A 861 37.25 -4.61 -15.90
C GLY A 861 35.96 -3.94 -16.38
N ALA A 862 36.02 -3.34 -17.57
CA ALA A 862 34.88 -2.69 -18.21
C ALA A 862 33.90 -3.72 -18.81
N ASP A 863 32.67 -3.28 -19.12
CA ASP A 863 31.71 -4.07 -19.86
C ASP A 863 32.20 -4.30 -21.30
N LEU A 864 32.46 -5.57 -21.63
CA LEU A 864 32.99 -6.01 -22.91
C LEU A 864 31.94 -5.99 -24.02
N ALA A 865 30.66 -6.17 -23.67
CA ALA A 865 29.57 -6.17 -24.64
C ALA A 865 29.38 -4.77 -25.26
N ARG A 866 29.69 -3.70 -24.51
CA ARG A 866 29.61 -2.31 -24.97
C ARG A 866 30.49 -2.00 -26.19
N THR A 867 31.58 -2.73 -26.35
CA THR A 867 32.50 -2.59 -27.49
C THR A 867 32.31 -3.66 -28.56
N GLY A 868 31.32 -4.54 -28.37
CA GLY A 868 31.05 -5.66 -29.26
C GLY A 868 30.09 -5.30 -30.40
N THR A 869 30.04 -6.17 -31.40
CA THR A 869 29.09 -6.08 -32.52
C THR A 869 27.90 -7.01 -32.26
N ALA A 870 26.74 -6.44 -31.96
CA ALA A 870 25.53 -7.19 -31.63
C ALA A 870 24.74 -7.62 -32.87
N SER A 871 24.05 -8.76 -32.77
CA SER A 871 23.12 -9.30 -33.77
C SER A 871 22.04 -10.16 -33.08
N SER A 872 20.92 -10.42 -33.75
CA SER A 872 19.79 -11.20 -33.23
C SER A 872 19.28 -12.20 -34.27
N SER A 873 18.42 -13.12 -33.84
CA SER A 873 17.64 -13.98 -34.74
C SER A 873 16.54 -13.22 -35.49
N GLY A 874 16.24 -11.99 -35.06
CA GLY A 874 15.18 -11.12 -35.56
C GLY A 874 14.84 -10.06 -34.52
N ASP A 875 14.31 -8.94 -34.99
CA ASP A 875 13.87 -7.82 -34.16
C ASP A 875 12.33 -7.66 -34.27
N GLU A 876 11.67 -7.25 -33.18
CA GLU A 876 10.22 -7.01 -33.13
C GLU A 876 9.80 -5.93 -34.15
N THR A 877 10.54 -4.81 -34.15
CA THR A 877 10.47 -3.72 -35.11
C THR A 877 11.88 -3.14 -35.30
N PRO A 878 12.12 -2.34 -36.37
CA PRO A 878 13.39 -1.65 -36.55
C PRO A 878 13.79 -0.71 -35.41
N ASP A 879 12.85 -0.31 -34.55
CA ASP A 879 13.08 0.58 -33.40
C ASP A 879 13.69 -0.15 -32.18
N PHE A 880 13.72 -1.49 -32.18
CA PHE A 880 14.26 -2.30 -31.09
C PHE A 880 15.41 -3.24 -31.55
N PRO A 881 16.48 -2.69 -32.17
CA PRO A 881 17.53 -3.48 -32.80
C PRO A 881 18.42 -4.17 -31.77
N ALA A 882 19.13 -5.23 -32.19
CA ALA A 882 20.08 -5.94 -31.32
C ALA A 882 21.12 -5.02 -30.65
N ALA A 883 21.62 -4.00 -31.36
CA ALA A 883 22.61 -3.06 -30.83
C ALA A 883 22.13 -2.29 -29.58
N ALA A 884 20.82 -2.08 -29.44
CA ALA A 884 20.24 -1.37 -28.31
C ALA A 884 20.44 -2.09 -26.98
N ALA A 885 20.61 -3.42 -26.96
CA ALA A 885 20.91 -4.12 -25.72
C ALA A 885 22.38 -3.99 -25.27
N SER A 886 23.28 -3.42 -26.08
CA SER A 886 24.70 -3.27 -25.74
C SER A 886 25.21 -1.83 -25.84
N ASP A 887 24.36 -0.85 -26.14
CA ASP A 887 24.76 0.55 -26.32
C ASP A 887 25.04 1.29 -24.99
N GLY A 888 24.52 0.74 -23.87
CA GLY A 888 24.66 1.32 -22.55
C GLY A 888 23.66 2.41 -22.20
N ASP A 889 22.67 2.68 -23.05
CA ASP A 889 21.56 3.57 -22.77
C ASP A 889 20.46 2.80 -22.02
N PRO A 890 20.10 3.19 -20.78
CA PRO A 890 19.09 2.47 -20.01
C PRO A 890 17.66 2.59 -20.56
N ALA A 891 17.44 3.42 -21.60
CA ALA A 891 16.15 3.68 -22.23
C ALA A 891 15.95 2.98 -23.60
N THR A 892 17.00 2.37 -24.17
CA THR A 892 16.93 1.60 -25.41
C THR A 892 16.88 0.11 -25.10
N ARG A 893 16.28 -0.70 -25.99
CA ARG A 893 16.16 -2.16 -25.79
C ARG A 893 16.20 -2.90 -27.10
N TRP A 894 16.70 -4.12 -27.05
CA TRP A 894 16.40 -5.12 -28.07
C TRP A 894 15.07 -5.82 -27.74
N SER A 895 14.31 -6.17 -28.77
CA SER A 895 13.10 -7.00 -28.64
C SER A 895 13.03 -8.00 -29.77
N SER A 896 12.68 -9.25 -29.47
CA SER A 896 12.54 -10.30 -30.46
C SER A 896 11.12 -10.37 -31.02
N PRO A 897 10.93 -11.04 -32.18
CA PRO A 897 9.65 -11.57 -32.60
C PRO A 897 9.03 -12.48 -31.52
N VAL A 898 7.71 -12.69 -31.65
CA VAL A 898 6.87 -13.43 -30.70
C VAL A 898 7.05 -14.95 -30.87
N GLU A 899 8.25 -15.47 -30.60
CA GLU A 899 8.59 -16.88 -30.77
C GLU A 899 9.55 -17.41 -29.68
N ASP A 900 9.37 -18.67 -29.30
CA ASP A 900 10.38 -19.39 -28.51
C ASP A 900 11.56 -19.74 -29.43
N GLY A 901 12.79 -19.73 -28.93
CA GLY A 901 13.99 -19.98 -29.75
C GLY A 901 14.68 -18.73 -30.30
N ALA A 902 14.11 -17.54 -30.15
CA ALA A 902 14.80 -16.31 -30.51
C ALA A 902 16.06 -16.08 -29.65
N TRP A 903 17.08 -15.46 -30.25
CA TRP A 903 18.37 -15.22 -29.61
C TRP A 903 18.91 -13.82 -29.88
N TRP A 904 19.69 -13.33 -28.91
CA TRP A 904 20.55 -12.16 -29.05
C TRP A 904 22.00 -12.59 -28.88
N GLN A 905 22.93 -12.03 -29.65
CA GLN A 905 24.35 -12.35 -29.51
C GLN A 905 25.25 -11.14 -29.78
N THR A 906 26.47 -11.18 -29.29
CA THR A 906 27.51 -10.19 -29.60
C THR A 906 28.84 -10.84 -29.90
N GLU A 907 29.58 -10.30 -30.87
CA GLU A 907 31.01 -10.55 -31.07
C GLU A 907 31.80 -9.54 -30.22
N LEU A 908 32.66 -10.02 -29.34
CA LEU A 908 33.55 -9.19 -28.50
C LEU A 908 34.75 -8.68 -29.32
N SER A 909 35.40 -7.61 -28.87
CA SER A 909 36.55 -7.00 -29.56
C SER A 909 37.83 -7.85 -29.53
N GLU A 910 37.98 -8.76 -28.55
CA GLU A 910 39.04 -9.76 -28.42
C GLU A 910 38.53 -11.04 -27.74
N PRO A 911 39.15 -12.22 -27.93
CA PRO A 911 38.83 -13.41 -27.16
C PRO A 911 39.18 -13.23 -25.68
N VAL A 912 38.24 -13.55 -24.78
CA VAL A 912 38.42 -13.39 -23.33
C VAL A 912 38.09 -14.67 -22.56
N ARG A 913 38.58 -14.77 -21.33
CA ARG A 913 38.02 -15.67 -20.32
C ARG A 913 36.82 -14.99 -19.67
N LEU A 914 35.61 -15.29 -20.15
CA LEU A 914 34.37 -14.69 -19.68
C LEU A 914 33.97 -15.24 -18.31
N GLY A 915 33.71 -14.36 -17.35
CA GLY A 915 33.36 -14.72 -15.98
C GLY A 915 31.91 -14.44 -15.58
N GLN A 916 31.26 -13.47 -16.22
CA GLN A 916 29.89 -13.08 -15.91
C GLN A 916 29.20 -12.41 -17.08
N VAL A 917 27.91 -12.68 -17.23
CA VAL A 917 26.98 -11.89 -18.05
C VAL A 917 25.89 -11.33 -17.15
N VAL A 918 25.58 -10.04 -17.29
CA VAL A 918 24.46 -9.40 -16.60
C VAL A 918 23.40 -9.04 -17.64
N LEU A 919 22.19 -9.54 -17.42
CA LEU A 919 21.03 -9.31 -18.27
C LEU A 919 20.06 -8.40 -17.54
N ARG A 920 19.58 -7.36 -18.22
CA ARG A 920 18.46 -6.54 -17.75
C ARG A 920 17.28 -6.76 -18.68
N TRP A 921 16.41 -7.69 -18.31
CA TRP A 921 15.17 -7.96 -19.03
C TRP A 921 14.17 -6.83 -18.85
N GLN A 922 13.31 -6.64 -19.85
CA GLN A 922 12.03 -5.95 -19.70
C GLN A 922 11.00 -6.94 -19.08
N ASP A 923 9.75 -6.52 -18.87
CA ASP A 923 8.66 -7.39 -18.40
C ASP A 923 8.42 -8.61 -19.30
N ALA A 924 8.78 -8.53 -20.59
CA ALA A 924 8.79 -9.61 -21.55
C ALA A 924 10.16 -10.32 -21.54
N TYR A 925 10.30 -11.34 -20.69
CA TYR A 925 11.58 -12.02 -20.44
C TYR A 925 11.54 -13.52 -20.78
N ALA A 926 12.73 -14.14 -20.78
CA ALA A 926 12.84 -15.59 -20.95
C ALA A 926 12.64 -16.32 -19.61
N SER A 927 11.61 -17.17 -19.53
CA SER A 927 11.43 -18.08 -18.38
C SER A 927 12.46 -19.20 -18.37
N ARG A 928 13.01 -19.55 -19.55
CA ARG A 928 14.15 -20.46 -19.71
C ARG A 928 15.09 -19.95 -20.79
N TYR A 929 16.39 -19.92 -20.52
CA TYR A 929 17.39 -19.52 -21.50
C TYR A 929 18.77 -20.13 -21.25
N ARG A 930 19.62 -20.11 -22.26
CA ARG A 930 21.03 -20.52 -22.19
C ARG A 930 21.94 -19.35 -22.52
N VAL A 931 23.04 -19.22 -21.77
CA VAL A 931 24.18 -18.41 -22.18
C VAL A 931 25.14 -19.34 -22.91
N GLN A 932 25.27 -19.12 -24.21
CA GLN A 932 26.19 -19.86 -25.07
C GLN A 932 27.39 -18.98 -25.40
N VAL A 933 28.54 -19.63 -25.55
CA VAL A 933 29.79 -18.98 -25.91
C VAL A 933 30.44 -19.71 -27.08
N SER A 934 31.21 -18.97 -27.86
CA SER A 934 31.92 -19.51 -29.01
C SER A 934 33.22 -18.74 -29.26
N ALA A 935 34.22 -19.42 -29.83
CA ALA A 935 35.46 -18.80 -30.29
C ALA A 935 35.36 -18.30 -31.76
N ASP A 936 34.46 -18.87 -32.56
CA ASP A 936 34.38 -18.70 -34.01
C ASP A 936 33.00 -18.22 -34.52
N GLY A 937 32.01 -18.12 -33.63
CA GLY A 937 30.63 -17.73 -33.94
C GLY A 937 29.81 -18.83 -34.64
N ARG A 938 30.42 -20.00 -34.89
CA ARG A 938 29.82 -21.14 -35.61
C ARG A 938 29.58 -22.31 -34.68
N THR A 939 30.58 -22.66 -33.88
CA THR A 939 30.55 -23.76 -32.92
C THR A 939 30.23 -23.20 -31.55
N TRP A 940 29.03 -23.50 -31.04
CA TRP A 940 28.54 -22.96 -29.77
C TRP A 940 28.57 -24.03 -28.69
N ARG A 941 29.07 -23.65 -27.51
CA ARG A 941 28.93 -24.45 -26.28
C ARG A 941 28.10 -23.68 -25.26
N THR A 942 27.31 -24.39 -24.48
CA THR A 942 26.52 -23.77 -23.40
C THR A 942 27.44 -23.52 -22.20
N ALA A 943 27.60 -22.26 -21.79
CA ALA A 943 28.38 -21.86 -20.61
C ALA A 943 27.52 -21.84 -19.34
N ALA A 944 26.23 -21.52 -19.47
CA ALA A 944 25.26 -21.56 -18.38
C ALA A 944 23.85 -21.87 -18.91
N THR A 945 23.05 -22.56 -18.10
CA THR A 945 21.63 -22.82 -18.38
C THR A 945 20.79 -22.27 -17.24
N VAL A 946 19.81 -21.44 -17.56
CA VAL A 946 18.86 -20.86 -16.60
C VAL A 946 17.49 -21.45 -16.87
N ARG A 947 16.99 -22.26 -15.94
CA ARG A 947 15.73 -23.00 -16.08
C ARG A 947 14.53 -22.31 -15.42
N GLU A 948 14.79 -21.31 -14.59
CA GLU A 948 13.79 -20.53 -13.85
C GLU A 948 14.17 -19.06 -13.91
N GLY A 949 14.13 -18.48 -15.11
CA GLY A 949 14.37 -17.06 -15.32
C GLY A 949 13.35 -16.23 -14.53
N ARG A 950 13.79 -15.11 -13.97
CA ARG A 950 12.99 -14.24 -13.08
C ARG A 950 12.67 -12.89 -13.69
N GLY A 951 13.28 -12.55 -14.82
CA GLY A 951 13.17 -11.22 -15.41
C GLY A 951 13.94 -10.18 -14.59
N GLY A 952 13.75 -8.90 -14.92
CA GLY A 952 14.50 -7.82 -14.29
C GLY A 952 16.02 -7.98 -14.49
N ARG A 953 16.81 -7.73 -13.43
CA ARG A 953 18.28 -7.84 -13.49
C ARG A 953 18.76 -9.22 -13.03
N GLU A 954 19.35 -9.99 -13.95
CA GLU A 954 19.91 -11.31 -13.70
C GLU A 954 21.42 -11.34 -13.95
N ALA A 955 22.18 -11.86 -13.00
CA ALA A 955 23.62 -12.04 -13.12
C ALA A 955 23.94 -13.53 -13.26
N VAL A 956 24.45 -13.93 -14.42
CA VAL A 956 24.81 -15.32 -14.74
C VAL A 956 26.33 -15.44 -14.68
N ARG A 957 26.85 -16.26 -13.76
CA ARG A 957 28.30 -16.48 -13.61
C ARG A 957 28.74 -17.71 -14.39
N MET A 958 29.99 -17.69 -14.84
CA MET A 958 30.61 -18.78 -15.59
C MET A 958 32.15 -18.72 -15.47
N ASP A 959 32.83 -19.74 -15.98
CA ASP A 959 34.27 -19.73 -16.18
C ASP A 959 34.58 -20.18 -17.62
N ALA A 960 34.29 -19.29 -18.58
CA ALA A 960 34.29 -19.61 -20.00
C ALA A 960 35.54 -19.07 -20.71
N LYS A 961 36.56 -19.94 -20.84
CA LYS A 961 37.77 -19.65 -21.62
C LYS A 961 37.49 -19.48 -23.11
N ASP A 962 38.36 -18.73 -23.78
CA ASP A 962 38.40 -18.54 -25.24
C ASP A 962 37.07 -18.07 -25.85
N THR A 963 36.39 -17.15 -25.15
CA THR A 963 35.09 -16.62 -25.57
C THR A 963 35.29 -15.39 -26.43
N ARG A 964 34.92 -15.48 -27.71
CA ARG A 964 34.84 -14.36 -28.66
C ARG A 964 33.40 -13.94 -28.94
N PHE A 965 32.46 -14.86 -28.88
CA PHE A 965 31.04 -14.61 -29.12
C PHE A 965 30.22 -15.07 -27.91
N ILE A 966 29.21 -14.28 -27.55
CA ILE A 966 28.25 -14.58 -26.50
C ILE A 966 26.86 -14.60 -27.12
N ARG A 967 26.05 -15.62 -26.84
CA ARG A 967 24.65 -15.69 -27.25
C ARG A 967 23.73 -15.97 -26.06
N ILE A 968 22.68 -15.17 -25.95
CA ILE A 968 21.55 -15.40 -25.06
C ILE A 968 20.47 -16.08 -25.88
N GLN A 969 20.34 -17.39 -25.68
CA GLN A 969 19.40 -18.25 -26.39
C GLN A 969 18.13 -18.41 -25.55
N GLY A 970 17.02 -17.80 -25.97
CA GLY A 970 15.73 -17.99 -25.31
C GLY A 970 15.13 -19.34 -25.65
N ASP A 971 14.85 -20.17 -24.65
CA ASP A 971 14.28 -21.52 -24.80
C ASP A 971 12.79 -21.57 -24.40
N GLY A 972 12.27 -20.53 -23.77
CA GLY A 972 10.85 -20.38 -23.45
C GLY A 972 10.53 -19.00 -22.90
N ARG A 973 9.46 -18.39 -23.42
CA ARG A 973 8.97 -17.07 -22.98
C ARG A 973 8.22 -17.16 -21.65
N ALA A 974 8.29 -16.09 -20.87
CA ALA A 974 7.51 -15.96 -19.63
C ALA A 974 6.13 -15.31 -19.85
N THR A 975 5.99 -14.58 -20.95
CA THR A 975 4.80 -13.81 -21.34
C THR A 975 4.32 -14.21 -22.73
N GLU A 976 3.17 -13.67 -23.16
CA GLU A 976 2.70 -13.84 -24.54
C GLU A 976 3.54 -13.08 -25.59
N TYR A 977 4.29 -12.05 -25.16
CA TYR A 977 5.22 -11.27 -25.99
C TYR A 977 6.55 -11.98 -26.28
N GLY A 978 7.37 -11.44 -27.18
CA GLY A 978 8.76 -11.87 -27.44
C GLY A 978 9.72 -11.61 -26.27
N TYR A 979 11.00 -11.91 -26.43
CA TYR A 979 12.02 -11.57 -25.42
C TYR A 979 12.46 -10.12 -25.59
N SER A 980 12.70 -9.40 -24.49
CA SER A 980 13.22 -8.04 -24.55
C SER A 980 14.27 -7.75 -23.47
N LEU A 981 15.39 -7.14 -23.90
CA LEU A 981 16.56 -6.83 -23.09
C LEU A 981 16.86 -5.33 -23.17
N TRP A 982 16.77 -4.64 -22.03
CA TRP A 982 17.29 -3.29 -21.85
C TRP A 982 18.82 -3.26 -21.90
N SER A 983 19.49 -4.30 -21.38
CA SER A 983 20.94 -4.40 -21.49
C SER A 983 21.47 -5.83 -21.36
N VAL A 984 22.61 -6.07 -22.00
CA VAL A 984 23.48 -7.23 -21.84
C VAL A 984 24.89 -6.72 -21.59
N GLU A 985 25.40 -6.98 -20.40
CA GLU A 985 26.78 -6.62 -20.00
C GLU A 985 27.60 -7.90 -19.87
N ALA A 986 28.87 -7.88 -20.26
CA ALA A 986 29.78 -9.02 -20.19
C ALA A 986 31.09 -8.64 -19.50
N TYR A 987 31.53 -9.45 -18.54
CA TYR A 987 32.73 -9.18 -17.73
C TYR A 987 33.71 -10.35 -17.75
N ALA A 988 34.99 -10.05 -17.96
CA ALA A 988 36.06 -11.03 -17.89
C ALA A 988 36.34 -11.48 -16.45
N VAL A 989 36.91 -12.68 -16.33
CA VAL A 989 37.56 -13.13 -15.09
C VAL A 989 38.70 -12.18 -14.75
N ALA A 990 38.77 -11.74 -13.49
CA ALA A 990 39.84 -10.87 -13.01
C ALA A 990 41.20 -11.57 -13.18
N ALA A 991 42.20 -10.85 -13.68
CA ALA A 991 43.56 -11.37 -13.74
C ALA A 991 44.06 -11.65 -12.32
N THR A 992 44.51 -12.87 -12.06
CA THR A 992 45.29 -13.18 -10.86
C THR A 992 46.65 -12.49 -11.01
N GLU A 993 46.99 -11.57 -10.11
CA GLU A 993 48.38 -11.16 -9.94
C GLU A 993 49.18 -12.43 -9.59
N GLU A 994 50.04 -12.90 -10.49
CA GLU A 994 50.98 -14.00 -10.24
C GLU A 994 52.07 -13.61 -9.23
#